data_AF-E6SH68-F1
#
_entry.id   AF-E6SH68-F1
#
_cell.length_a   1.000
_cell.length_b   1.000
_cell.length_c   1.000
_cell.angle_alpha   90.00
_cell.angle_beta   90.00
_cell.angle_gamma   90.00
#
_symmetry.space_group_name_H-M   'P 1'
#
loop_
_entity.id
_entity.type
_entity.pdbx_description
1 polymer ?
#
loop_
_entity_poly.entity_id
_entity_poly.type
_entity_poly.pdbx_seq_one_letter_code
_entity_poly.pdbx_strand_id
1 'polypeptide(L)'
;MAEPHPAGFAARPVDAAAPAAGAAAAPDPVRSDRGRTNLDWALALMDGLVEAGVEHVVVCPGSRSTPLALAAARHPGVRLWIQLDERSAAFFALGLGRATGRPAAVVATSGTAPANFYPAVIEARYGRVPLVVLSADRPHELREFGAPQTVDQIHLYGRHAKWFADLPLPEDEPAARAFVTRAAVRAVAEALAAPAGPVHLNVPFREPLVPAALAGAGTECRLPDGQATGAPVTAGAAVGGPAGAGSVRLRSSPRGAEPRLAPAALTDAQAHELLGLLAGARRGIIVCGPLSPVLAAGPGTGPAGGREGGAPVAVPGGAPLAVALTRLARRLGLPILADPLSGVRCGPHVDPSPEESPVIDAYDAFLRDPQVAGTLAPDVVLRIGGLPVSKPLAQYLERYAGAVQIVLDEGGWPDPGHVAARVVRADPVRACQQLADLAEAMAGQAAGGPASEPAEVRGDPAGSGEEGAGDPAGARDPAGSGDGAGSGANPPPGGPASAAWLALWQRINRLARQAAARQLAAWDEPAEPRVVAELAGLLPAGTVLFAGNSMPVRDVDTFFPASAVPVRFLANRGASGIDGVVSTAAGVAAAGEGPVVLVIGDLSFYHDLNGLWAAARYRLPLVVVVVNNDGGGIFSFLPQARLDPGEFESLWGTPHGLDFRHAAALYGIPYRRASTWDDFRAAVQEALARAGTTPGQAGGSTGATGGSTGPEVAAGGPAIVEVRTDRRRNVEHHRRVWQAVTAALAEAGIGKPAGESGPGAAGRPGPKDAPGAAASRTGTGRWRGGSGGPGSGSGGAEPWTPTTRDGGGGSEPPPGGRPGGGAGEGGGKGARAAGFVRVRGVRYYIEAEGDLGAGAGRAARQDPEAGVDGGALPASPGPWSAAGGAAGEAGSHGPAPPPVPVPPPVPAPDGAGGGARYREPALLLHGFTGSAATWAGVWDELAAEGPLVAVDLLGHGRTAAPAHPARYRMEEQVADLLALLDRLGCRRIHLVGYSMGGRVALSLAAAAPERVASLVLESSSPGLADPAEREARRRADDELARRIEVEGVEAFTRHWERLPLFAGLRRLPPAAQAAVRATRLAQRPRGLANSLRGMGAGVQPPLWDRLPDLPMPVLCLAGAEDGKYAALASRMAARLPRGRAVTVPGAGHTVHLEEPAAFVREVRAFWEEVRR
;
A
#
# COMPACT_ATOMS: atom_id res chain seq x y z
N MET A 1 -15.86 31.37 -79.08
CA MET A 1 -16.11 30.01 -79.60
C MET A 1 -16.00 29.04 -78.45
N ALA A 2 -16.96 28.11 -78.31
CA ALA A 2 -16.98 26.98 -77.36
C ALA A 2 -16.59 27.35 -75.90
N GLU A 3 -17.43 28.05 -75.14
CA GLU A 3 -18.61 27.56 -74.38
C GLU A 3 -18.29 26.79 -73.08
N PRO A 4 -18.86 27.21 -71.93
CA PRO A 4 -18.70 26.55 -70.63
C PRO A 4 -19.88 25.61 -70.31
N HIS A 5 -19.71 24.71 -69.33
CA HIS A 5 -20.85 23.99 -68.73
C HIS A 5 -20.77 23.94 -67.19
N PRO A 6 -21.81 24.41 -66.47
CA PRO A 6 -21.85 24.41 -65.00
C PRO A 6 -22.82 23.38 -64.39
N ALA A 7 -22.69 23.23 -63.05
CA ALA A 7 -23.73 22.93 -62.05
C ALA A 7 -24.59 21.65 -62.13
N GLY A 8 -24.37 20.77 -61.14
CA GLY A 8 -25.41 20.36 -60.18
C GLY A 8 -26.40 19.25 -60.54
N PHE A 9 -26.56 18.25 -59.67
CA PHE A 9 -27.75 17.41 -59.61
C PHE A 9 -28.10 17.00 -58.17
N ALA A 10 -29.40 17.02 -57.87
CA ALA A 10 -29.98 16.65 -56.57
C ALA A 10 -30.55 15.22 -56.58
N ALA A 11 -31.02 14.77 -55.40
CA ALA A 11 -31.39 13.39 -55.10
C ALA A 11 -32.56 12.79 -55.90
N ARG A 12 -32.65 11.46 -55.88
CA ARG A 12 -33.85 10.68 -56.22
C ARG A 12 -34.20 9.71 -55.07
N PRO A 13 -35.49 9.48 -54.77
CA PRO A 13 -35.93 8.51 -53.77
C PRO A 13 -35.97 7.08 -54.36
N VAL A 14 -36.04 6.08 -53.47
CA VAL A 14 -36.39 4.70 -53.83
C VAL A 14 -37.47 4.23 -52.86
N ASP A 15 -38.66 3.95 -53.38
CA ASP A 15 -39.83 3.52 -52.61
C ASP A 15 -39.74 2.06 -52.13
N ALA A 16 -40.50 1.78 -51.07
CA ALA A 16 -40.59 0.46 -50.47
C ALA A 16 -41.47 -0.50 -51.29
N ALA A 17 -41.01 -1.74 -51.46
CA ALA A 17 -41.83 -2.88 -51.86
C ALA A 17 -41.63 -4.02 -50.87
N ALA A 18 -42.72 -4.50 -50.26
CA ALA A 18 -42.69 -5.60 -49.31
C ALA A 18 -42.52 -6.96 -50.03
N PRO A 19 -41.68 -7.89 -49.52
CA PRO A 19 -41.61 -9.24 -50.07
C PRO A 19 -42.81 -10.07 -49.62
N ALA A 20 -43.44 -10.76 -50.57
CA ALA A 20 -44.55 -11.67 -50.32
C ALA A 20 -44.10 -12.97 -49.61
N ALA A 21 -45.03 -13.62 -48.92
CA ALA A 21 -44.80 -14.92 -48.29
C ALA A 21 -44.49 -16.01 -49.33
N GLY A 22 -43.39 -16.74 -49.16
CA GLY A 22 -43.00 -17.84 -50.04
C GLY A 22 -42.09 -18.85 -49.34
N ALA A 23 -42.58 -20.09 -49.26
CA ALA A 23 -41.88 -21.34 -48.92
C ALA A 23 -40.88 -21.31 -47.73
N ALA A 24 -41.27 -21.96 -46.63
CA ALA A 24 -40.32 -22.33 -45.58
C ALA A 24 -39.26 -23.30 -46.11
N ALA A 25 -38.03 -22.80 -46.33
CA ALA A 25 -36.87 -23.65 -46.49
C ALA A 25 -36.60 -24.40 -45.17
N ALA A 26 -36.31 -25.70 -45.25
CA ALA A 26 -35.90 -26.47 -44.09
C ALA A 26 -34.62 -25.86 -43.47
N PRO A 27 -34.47 -25.83 -42.14
CA PRO A 27 -33.31 -25.24 -41.50
C PRO A 27 -32.05 -26.05 -41.82
N ASP A 28 -31.08 -25.39 -42.44
CA ASP A 28 -29.73 -25.90 -42.68
C ASP A 28 -29.03 -26.19 -41.33
N PRO A 29 -28.65 -27.43 -41.01
CA PRO A 29 -28.25 -27.83 -39.66
C PRO A 29 -26.82 -27.41 -39.26
N VAL A 30 -26.09 -26.65 -40.09
CA VAL A 30 -24.68 -26.29 -39.84
C VAL A 30 -24.43 -24.77 -39.93
N ARG A 31 -25.17 -23.98 -39.13
CA ARG A 31 -24.73 -22.64 -38.69
C ARG A 31 -24.49 -22.67 -37.19
N SER A 32 -23.28 -22.32 -36.75
CA SER A 32 -22.94 -22.27 -35.32
C SER A 32 -23.80 -21.23 -34.59
N ASP A 33 -24.48 -21.66 -33.53
CA ASP A 33 -25.17 -20.77 -32.62
C ASP A 33 -24.11 -19.98 -31.82
N ARG A 34 -23.78 -18.77 -32.29
CA ARG A 34 -22.80 -17.90 -31.62
C ARG A 34 -23.20 -17.56 -30.18
N GLY A 35 -24.50 -17.50 -29.88
CA GLY A 35 -24.98 -17.33 -28.51
C GLY A 35 -24.62 -18.53 -27.64
N ARG A 36 -24.66 -19.75 -28.21
CA ARG A 36 -24.14 -20.96 -27.58
C ARG A 36 -22.62 -20.93 -27.43
N THR A 37 -21.86 -20.56 -28.46
CA THR A 37 -20.39 -20.42 -28.38
C THR A 37 -19.96 -19.44 -27.28
N ASN A 38 -20.62 -18.28 -27.20
CA ASN A 38 -20.40 -17.29 -26.14
C ASN A 38 -20.66 -17.88 -24.73
N LEU A 39 -21.72 -18.68 -24.57
CA LEU A 39 -22.06 -19.31 -23.30
C LEU A 39 -21.09 -20.44 -22.92
N ASP A 40 -20.74 -21.33 -23.85
CA ASP A 40 -19.80 -22.43 -23.57
C ASP A 40 -18.38 -21.90 -23.26
N TRP A 41 -17.99 -20.76 -23.85
CA TRP A 41 -16.78 -20.02 -23.48
C TRP A 41 -16.86 -19.46 -22.05
N ALA A 42 -17.98 -18.83 -21.70
CA ALA A 42 -18.19 -18.29 -20.36
C ALA A 42 -18.28 -19.39 -19.28
N LEU A 43 -18.83 -20.56 -19.62
CA LEU A 43 -18.81 -21.75 -18.76
C LEU A 43 -17.38 -22.25 -18.55
N ALA A 44 -16.58 -22.43 -19.61
CA ALA A 44 -15.18 -22.85 -19.50
C ALA A 44 -14.31 -21.87 -18.69
N LEU A 45 -14.64 -20.57 -18.70
CA LEU A 45 -14.05 -19.56 -17.81
C LEU A 45 -14.46 -19.81 -16.34
N MET A 46 -15.76 -19.98 -16.07
CA MET A 46 -16.28 -20.22 -14.72
C MET A 46 -15.78 -21.53 -14.12
N ASP A 47 -15.71 -22.61 -14.90
CA ASP A 47 -15.13 -23.90 -14.51
C ASP A 47 -13.72 -23.70 -13.94
N GLY A 48 -12.87 -22.94 -14.65
CA GLY A 48 -11.49 -22.66 -14.22
C GLY A 48 -11.39 -21.73 -13.01
N LEU A 49 -12.34 -20.82 -12.81
CA LEU A 49 -12.39 -19.99 -11.60
C LEU A 49 -12.76 -20.84 -10.37
N VAL A 50 -13.74 -21.73 -10.52
CA VAL A 50 -14.23 -22.59 -9.43
C VAL A 50 -13.24 -23.71 -9.11
N GLU A 51 -12.60 -24.33 -10.12
CA GLU A 51 -11.50 -25.28 -9.92
C GLU A 51 -10.34 -24.65 -9.13
N ALA A 52 -10.05 -23.37 -9.38
CA ALA A 52 -9.05 -22.61 -8.64
C ALA A 52 -9.53 -22.06 -7.28
N GLY A 53 -10.79 -22.29 -6.90
CA GLY A 53 -11.32 -22.05 -5.55
C GLY A 53 -12.25 -20.83 -5.37
N VAL A 54 -12.65 -20.15 -6.45
CA VAL A 54 -13.71 -19.12 -6.41
C VAL A 54 -15.05 -19.79 -6.13
N GLU A 55 -15.70 -19.39 -5.04
CA GLU A 55 -17.05 -19.86 -4.69
C GLU A 55 -18.11 -18.78 -4.93
N HIS A 56 -17.77 -17.52 -4.68
CA HIS A 56 -18.72 -16.41 -4.76
C HIS A 56 -18.50 -15.59 -6.03
N VAL A 57 -19.58 -15.41 -6.80
CA VAL A 57 -19.60 -14.55 -7.98
C VAL A 57 -20.69 -13.50 -7.78
N VAL A 58 -20.28 -12.23 -7.74
CA VAL A 58 -21.19 -11.08 -7.67
C VAL A 58 -21.44 -10.58 -9.09
N VAL A 59 -22.70 -10.44 -9.51
CA VAL A 59 -23.07 -10.06 -10.87
C VAL A 59 -23.92 -8.80 -10.87
N CYS A 60 -23.50 -7.82 -11.67
CA CYS A 60 -24.24 -6.60 -11.97
C CYS A 60 -25.03 -6.80 -13.29
N PRO A 61 -26.29 -6.33 -13.37
CA PRO A 61 -27.15 -6.58 -14.52
C PRO A 61 -26.66 -5.86 -15.78
N GLY A 62 -26.75 -6.51 -16.94
CA GLY A 62 -26.55 -5.84 -18.23
C GLY A 62 -26.45 -6.80 -19.41
N SER A 63 -26.65 -6.26 -20.62
CA SER A 63 -26.77 -7.08 -21.83
C SER A 63 -25.45 -7.74 -22.22
N ARG A 64 -24.32 -7.00 -22.27
CA ARG A 64 -23.04 -7.54 -22.76
C ARG A 64 -22.50 -8.67 -21.88
N SER A 65 -22.79 -8.64 -20.58
CA SER A 65 -22.41 -9.68 -19.61
C SER A 65 -23.32 -10.90 -19.60
N THR A 66 -24.34 -10.99 -20.46
CA THR A 66 -25.28 -12.13 -20.54
C THR A 66 -24.59 -13.50 -20.50
N PRO A 67 -23.51 -13.78 -21.27
CA PRO A 67 -22.87 -15.10 -21.22
C PRO A 67 -22.23 -15.40 -19.85
N LEU A 68 -21.58 -14.41 -19.23
CA LEU A 68 -20.97 -14.54 -17.89
C LEU A 68 -22.04 -14.72 -16.80
N ALA A 69 -23.13 -13.95 -16.87
CA ALA A 69 -24.25 -14.03 -15.93
C ALA A 69 -24.96 -15.39 -16.01
N LEU A 70 -25.22 -15.88 -17.23
CA LEU A 70 -25.80 -17.21 -17.46
C LEU A 70 -24.86 -18.34 -17.04
N ALA A 71 -23.55 -18.21 -17.26
CA ALA A 71 -22.57 -19.19 -16.80
C ALA A 71 -22.52 -19.25 -15.26
N ALA A 72 -22.40 -18.09 -14.59
CA ALA A 72 -22.40 -18.01 -13.13
C ALA A 72 -23.71 -18.54 -12.50
N ALA A 73 -24.86 -18.26 -13.12
CA ALA A 73 -26.16 -18.74 -12.63
C ALA A 73 -26.42 -20.25 -12.87
N ARG A 74 -25.67 -20.89 -13.77
CA ARG A 74 -25.84 -22.32 -14.11
C ARG A 74 -24.74 -23.21 -13.53
N HIS A 75 -23.61 -22.64 -13.12
CA HIS A 75 -22.49 -23.42 -12.61
C HIS A 75 -22.75 -23.90 -11.16
N PRO A 76 -22.78 -25.21 -10.88
CA PRO A 76 -23.24 -25.74 -9.59
C PRO A 76 -22.33 -25.41 -8.40
N GLY A 77 -21.06 -25.06 -8.67
CA GLY A 77 -20.10 -24.61 -7.64
C GLY A 77 -20.07 -23.10 -7.42
N VAL A 78 -20.99 -22.32 -8.00
CA VAL A 78 -21.07 -20.86 -7.80
C VAL A 78 -22.23 -20.51 -6.88
N ARG A 79 -21.93 -19.78 -5.80
CA ARG A 79 -22.91 -19.03 -5.02
C ARG A 79 -23.06 -17.63 -5.62
N LEU A 80 -24.15 -17.44 -6.37
CA LEU A 80 -24.44 -16.22 -7.11
C LEU A 80 -25.01 -15.12 -6.19
N TRP A 81 -24.50 -13.91 -6.35
CA TRP A 81 -25.02 -12.70 -5.72
C TRP A 81 -25.35 -11.64 -6.76
N ILE A 82 -26.60 -11.22 -6.88
CA ILE A 82 -26.99 -10.08 -7.73
C ILE A 82 -26.85 -8.78 -6.94
N GLN A 83 -26.27 -7.76 -7.57
CA GLN A 83 -26.14 -6.40 -7.04
C GLN A 83 -26.51 -5.40 -8.13
N LEU A 84 -27.18 -4.30 -7.77
CA LEU A 84 -27.66 -3.31 -8.75
C LEU A 84 -26.66 -2.18 -9.00
N ASP A 85 -25.99 -1.71 -7.95
CA ASP A 85 -25.01 -0.64 -7.96
C ASP A 85 -23.61 -1.26 -8.06
N GLU A 86 -22.89 -1.05 -9.16
CA GLU A 86 -21.59 -1.70 -9.43
C GLU A 86 -20.53 -1.39 -8.35
N ARG A 87 -20.51 -0.17 -7.83
CA ARG A 87 -19.56 0.23 -6.78
C ARG A 87 -19.81 -0.59 -5.53
N SER A 88 -21.07 -0.64 -5.10
CA SER A 88 -21.53 -1.45 -3.97
C SER A 88 -21.29 -2.95 -4.22
N ALA A 89 -21.47 -3.43 -5.45
CA ALA A 89 -21.20 -4.81 -5.85
C ALA A 89 -19.74 -5.22 -5.67
N ALA A 90 -18.80 -4.38 -6.10
CA ALA A 90 -17.37 -4.67 -5.95
C ALA A 90 -16.92 -4.61 -4.49
N PHE A 91 -17.49 -3.72 -3.67
CA PHE A 91 -17.26 -3.73 -2.22
C PHE A 91 -17.90 -4.92 -1.52
N PHE A 92 -19.03 -5.43 -1.99
CA PHE A 92 -19.60 -6.69 -1.51
C PHE A 92 -18.71 -7.90 -1.84
N ALA A 93 -18.15 -7.96 -3.06
CA ALA A 93 -17.14 -8.95 -3.44
C ALA A 93 -15.85 -8.83 -2.60
N LEU A 94 -15.39 -7.60 -2.34
CA LEU A 94 -14.29 -7.32 -1.40
C LEU A 94 -14.60 -7.86 0.00
N GLY A 95 -15.83 -7.67 0.51
CA GLY A 95 -16.27 -8.17 1.81
C GLY A 95 -16.18 -9.70 1.92
N LEU A 96 -16.69 -10.40 0.90
CA LEU A 96 -16.61 -11.86 0.79
C LEU A 96 -15.15 -12.36 0.81
N GLY A 97 -14.26 -11.74 0.02
CA GLY A 97 -12.84 -12.09 0.01
C GLY A 97 -12.09 -11.69 1.29
N ARG A 98 -12.52 -10.61 1.97
CA ARG A 98 -11.92 -10.15 3.24
C ARG A 98 -12.30 -11.03 4.43
N ALA A 99 -13.51 -11.58 4.45
CA ALA A 99 -13.91 -12.58 5.43
C ALA A 99 -13.15 -13.90 5.20
N THR A 100 -13.37 -14.51 4.04
CA THR A 100 -12.94 -15.89 3.76
C THR A 100 -11.43 -16.06 3.52
N GLY A 101 -10.73 -14.99 3.13
CA GLY A 101 -9.36 -15.09 2.57
C GLY A 101 -9.30 -15.76 1.20
N ARG A 102 -10.44 -16.07 0.58
CA ARG A 102 -10.58 -16.76 -0.71
C ARG A 102 -10.95 -15.77 -1.83
N PRO A 103 -10.62 -16.08 -3.09
CA PRO A 103 -10.93 -15.19 -4.21
C PRO A 103 -12.44 -15.10 -4.43
N ALA A 104 -12.98 -13.88 -4.40
CA ALA A 104 -14.33 -13.59 -4.87
C ALA A 104 -14.27 -12.98 -6.28
N ALA A 105 -15.25 -13.28 -7.13
CA ALA A 105 -15.36 -12.68 -8.46
C ALA A 105 -16.46 -11.61 -8.52
N VAL A 106 -16.27 -10.59 -9.34
CA VAL A 106 -17.27 -9.56 -9.64
C VAL A 106 -17.40 -9.36 -11.15
N VAL A 107 -18.64 -9.39 -11.66
CA VAL A 107 -19.00 -9.28 -13.08
C VAL A 107 -19.73 -7.97 -13.34
N ALA A 108 -19.26 -7.20 -14.32
CA ALA A 108 -20.00 -6.08 -14.91
C ALA A 108 -20.30 -6.33 -16.39
N THR A 109 -21.34 -5.66 -16.88
CA THR A 109 -21.49 -5.36 -18.31
C THR A 109 -20.40 -4.37 -18.76
N SER A 110 -20.34 -4.07 -20.05
CA SER A 110 -19.40 -3.11 -20.63
C SER A 110 -19.80 -1.64 -20.39
N GLY A 111 -18.83 -0.71 -20.45
CA GLY A 111 -19.05 0.74 -20.33
C GLY A 111 -18.52 1.31 -19.01
N THR A 112 -19.28 2.22 -18.38
CA THR A 112 -18.94 2.81 -17.08
C THR A 112 -19.11 1.84 -15.91
N ALA A 113 -19.79 0.70 -16.11
CA ALA A 113 -20.01 -0.33 -15.09
C ALA A 113 -18.70 -0.82 -14.42
N PRO A 114 -17.67 -1.31 -15.17
CA PRO A 114 -16.38 -1.68 -14.57
C PRO A 114 -15.64 -0.47 -13.98
N ALA A 115 -15.80 0.75 -14.50
CA ALA A 115 -15.18 1.93 -13.89
C ALA A 115 -15.69 2.20 -12.46
N ASN A 116 -16.91 1.80 -12.12
CA ASN A 116 -17.43 1.88 -10.75
C ASN A 116 -16.80 0.85 -9.79
N PHE A 117 -16.14 -0.20 -10.28
CA PHE A 117 -15.41 -1.15 -9.43
C PHE A 117 -14.08 -0.59 -8.91
N TYR A 118 -13.58 0.51 -9.50
CA TYR A 118 -12.24 1.03 -9.23
C TYR A 118 -11.94 1.30 -7.73
N PRO A 119 -12.84 1.90 -6.93
CA PRO A 119 -12.55 2.15 -5.51
C PRO A 119 -12.34 0.84 -4.71
N ALA A 120 -13.15 -0.18 -4.98
CA ALA A 120 -13.01 -1.50 -4.38
C ALA A 120 -11.75 -2.23 -4.89
N VAL A 121 -11.33 -2.04 -6.15
CA VAL A 121 -10.06 -2.54 -6.68
C VAL A 121 -8.86 -1.87 -5.99
N ILE A 122 -8.93 -0.56 -5.73
CA ILE A 122 -7.90 0.17 -4.97
C ILE A 122 -7.81 -0.37 -3.53
N GLU A 123 -8.95 -0.51 -2.84
CA GLU A 123 -8.99 -1.09 -1.48
C GLU A 123 -8.53 -2.56 -1.46
N ALA A 124 -8.90 -3.37 -2.45
CA ALA A 124 -8.43 -4.75 -2.58
C ALA A 124 -6.90 -4.81 -2.73
N ARG A 125 -6.30 -3.89 -3.48
CA ARG A 125 -4.84 -3.87 -3.69
C ARG A 125 -4.08 -3.49 -2.42
N TYR A 126 -4.52 -2.47 -1.70
CA TYR A 126 -3.82 -2.03 -0.48
C TYR A 126 -4.20 -2.87 0.76
N GLY A 127 -5.43 -3.36 0.83
CA GLY A 127 -5.93 -4.27 1.87
C GLY A 127 -5.60 -5.75 1.64
N ARG A 128 -4.87 -6.07 0.55
CA ARG A 128 -4.44 -7.40 0.12
C ARG A 128 -5.57 -8.44 0.02
N VAL A 129 -6.70 -8.04 -0.55
CA VAL A 129 -7.87 -8.90 -0.71
C VAL A 129 -7.86 -9.55 -2.10
N PRO A 130 -7.94 -10.88 -2.22
CA PRO A 130 -8.00 -11.54 -3.53
C PRO A 130 -9.36 -11.28 -4.20
N LEU A 131 -9.35 -10.59 -5.34
CA LEU A 131 -10.55 -10.17 -6.07
C LEU A 131 -10.37 -10.41 -7.58
N VAL A 132 -11.31 -11.10 -8.22
CA VAL A 132 -11.30 -11.35 -9.67
C VAL A 132 -12.33 -10.46 -10.35
N VAL A 133 -11.88 -9.45 -11.09
CA VAL A 133 -12.76 -8.58 -11.87
C VAL A 133 -12.97 -9.15 -13.27
N LEU A 134 -14.22 -9.34 -13.66
CA LEU A 134 -14.65 -9.77 -14.98
C LEU A 134 -15.47 -8.65 -15.64
N SER A 135 -14.89 -7.92 -16.59
CA SER A 135 -15.63 -6.93 -17.38
C SER A 135 -16.01 -7.54 -18.72
N ALA A 136 -17.31 -7.71 -18.96
CA ALA A 136 -17.75 -8.00 -20.33
C ALA A 136 -17.44 -6.81 -21.23
N ASP A 137 -17.15 -7.05 -22.50
CA ASP A 137 -16.73 -6.01 -23.43
C ASP A 137 -17.26 -6.22 -24.86
N ARG A 138 -17.12 -5.20 -25.69
CA ARG A 138 -17.41 -5.23 -27.12
C ARG A 138 -16.31 -5.98 -27.85
N PRO A 139 -16.64 -6.62 -28.99
CA PRO A 139 -15.64 -7.22 -29.84
C PRO A 139 -14.74 -6.14 -30.45
N HIS A 140 -13.53 -6.52 -30.85
CA HIS A 140 -12.50 -5.62 -31.36
C HIS A 140 -13.02 -4.62 -32.41
N GLU A 141 -13.86 -5.06 -33.34
CA GLU A 141 -14.45 -4.22 -34.39
C GLU A 141 -15.44 -3.14 -33.93
N LEU A 142 -15.79 -3.08 -32.64
CA LEU A 142 -16.68 -2.07 -32.04
C LEU A 142 -16.00 -1.21 -30.95
N ARG A 143 -14.72 -1.45 -30.65
CA ARG A 143 -13.93 -0.59 -29.75
C ARG A 143 -13.51 0.69 -30.50
N GLU A 144 -13.35 1.80 -29.79
CA GLU A 144 -12.86 3.10 -30.31
C GLU A 144 -13.70 3.81 -31.40
N PHE A 145 -14.69 3.15 -32.03
CA PHE A 145 -15.55 3.73 -33.08
C PHE A 145 -16.82 4.45 -32.57
N GLY A 146 -16.86 4.89 -31.31
CA GLY A 146 -18.02 5.56 -30.72
C GLY A 146 -19.27 4.68 -30.54
N ALA A 147 -19.13 3.35 -30.57
CA ALA A 147 -20.24 2.42 -30.42
C ALA A 147 -20.94 2.56 -29.06
N PRO A 148 -22.30 2.50 -28.97
CA PRO A 148 -23.04 2.80 -27.74
C PRO A 148 -22.56 2.04 -26.50
N GLN A 149 -22.38 2.77 -25.40
CA GLN A 149 -21.89 2.27 -24.10
C GLN A 149 -20.47 1.64 -24.17
N THR A 150 -19.66 1.94 -25.20
CA THR A 150 -18.27 1.43 -25.32
C THR A 150 -17.27 2.46 -24.82
N VAL A 151 -16.32 2.01 -24.02
CA VAL A 151 -15.20 2.79 -23.48
C VAL A 151 -13.94 1.93 -23.59
N ASP A 152 -12.76 2.54 -23.44
CA ASP A 152 -11.54 1.74 -23.26
C ASP A 152 -11.58 1.02 -21.91
N GLN A 153 -11.59 -0.32 -21.96
CA GLN A 153 -11.53 -1.20 -20.79
C GLN A 153 -10.16 -1.88 -20.66
N ILE A 154 -9.22 -1.63 -21.59
CA ILE A 154 -7.90 -2.23 -21.60
C ILE A 154 -7.05 -1.57 -20.51
N HIS A 155 -6.48 -2.39 -19.61
CA HIS A 155 -5.74 -1.89 -18.45
C HIS A 155 -6.49 -0.85 -17.58
N LEU A 156 -7.83 -0.89 -17.53
CA LEU A 156 -8.68 0.11 -16.86
C LEU A 156 -8.25 0.49 -15.42
N TYR A 157 -7.72 -0.48 -14.67
CA TYR A 157 -7.25 -0.29 -13.28
C TYR A 157 -5.74 -0.03 -13.14
N GLY A 158 -5.02 0.14 -14.25
CA GLY A 158 -3.57 0.32 -14.31
C GLY A 158 -2.81 -0.70 -13.47
N ARG A 159 -1.90 -0.21 -12.62
CA ARG A 159 -1.09 -1.04 -11.70
C ARG A 159 -1.85 -1.51 -10.44
N HIS A 160 -3.11 -1.13 -10.23
CA HIS A 160 -3.86 -1.60 -9.05
C HIS A 160 -4.23 -3.08 -9.19
N ALA A 161 -4.71 -3.48 -10.38
CA ALA A 161 -4.73 -4.87 -10.78
C ALA A 161 -3.29 -5.44 -10.80
N LYS A 162 -3.10 -6.61 -10.18
CA LYS A 162 -1.81 -7.34 -10.16
C LYS A 162 -1.51 -7.99 -11.50
N TRP A 163 -2.56 -8.45 -12.17
CA TRP A 163 -2.51 -9.03 -13.51
C TRP A 163 -3.75 -8.59 -14.29
N PHE A 164 -3.55 -8.37 -15.59
CA PHE A 164 -4.56 -8.03 -16.57
C PHE A 164 -4.46 -8.96 -17.77
N ALA A 165 -5.60 -9.36 -18.33
CA ALA A 165 -5.66 -9.93 -19.67
C ALA A 165 -6.93 -9.45 -20.40
N ASP A 166 -6.75 -9.01 -21.65
CA ASP A 166 -7.82 -8.95 -22.63
C ASP A 166 -7.94 -10.34 -23.26
N LEU A 167 -9.08 -10.99 -23.08
CA LEU A 167 -9.32 -12.32 -23.62
C LEU A 167 -9.67 -12.24 -25.12
N PRO A 168 -9.30 -13.25 -25.93
CA PRO A 168 -9.74 -13.31 -27.32
C PRO A 168 -11.26 -13.48 -27.39
N LEU A 169 -11.80 -13.32 -28.60
CA LEU A 169 -13.21 -13.59 -28.85
C LEU A 169 -13.53 -15.09 -28.67
N PRO A 170 -14.76 -15.43 -28.23
CA PRO A 170 -15.19 -16.82 -28.15
C PRO A 170 -15.12 -17.56 -29.48
N GLU A 171 -14.38 -18.68 -29.47
CA GLU A 171 -14.20 -19.59 -30.60
C GLU A 171 -14.70 -21.00 -30.20
N ASP A 172 -15.31 -21.72 -31.14
CA ASP A 172 -15.85 -23.06 -30.90
C ASP A 172 -14.80 -24.17 -31.08
N GLU A 173 -13.62 -23.95 -30.51
CA GLU A 173 -12.53 -24.94 -30.53
C GLU A 173 -12.20 -25.45 -29.11
N PRO A 174 -11.97 -26.77 -28.93
CA PRO A 174 -11.55 -27.32 -27.63
C PRO A 174 -10.24 -26.69 -27.10
N ALA A 175 -9.32 -26.32 -27.98
CA ALA A 175 -8.06 -25.68 -27.60
C ALA A 175 -8.29 -24.25 -27.04
N ALA A 176 -9.21 -23.51 -27.65
CA ALA A 176 -9.61 -22.17 -27.22
C ALA A 176 -10.37 -22.21 -25.87
N ARG A 177 -11.30 -23.16 -25.69
CA ARG A 177 -11.93 -23.42 -24.38
C ARG A 177 -10.90 -23.76 -23.30
N ALA A 178 -9.95 -24.65 -23.59
CA ALA A 178 -8.88 -24.98 -22.65
C ALA A 178 -7.94 -23.80 -22.34
N PHE A 179 -7.78 -22.84 -23.26
CA PHE A 179 -7.04 -21.60 -23.02
C PHE A 179 -7.77 -20.72 -21.99
N VAL A 180 -9.07 -20.48 -22.14
CA VAL A 180 -9.80 -19.60 -21.22
C VAL A 180 -9.90 -20.18 -19.81
N THR A 181 -10.06 -21.51 -19.67
CA THR A 181 -9.96 -22.19 -18.36
C THR A 181 -8.60 -21.97 -17.69
N ARG A 182 -7.48 -22.09 -18.44
CA ARG A 182 -6.14 -21.81 -17.90
C ARG A 182 -5.94 -20.32 -17.56
N ALA A 183 -6.54 -19.41 -18.31
CA ALA A 183 -6.51 -17.97 -18.01
C ALA A 183 -7.26 -17.66 -16.70
N ALA A 184 -8.40 -18.31 -16.44
CA ALA A 184 -9.12 -18.23 -15.17
C ALA A 184 -8.30 -18.75 -13.98
N VAL A 185 -7.74 -19.95 -14.10
CA VAL A 185 -6.87 -20.55 -13.06
C VAL A 185 -5.67 -19.64 -12.76
N ARG A 186 -5.06 -19.06 -13.81
CA ARG A 186 -4.00 -18.06 -13.64
C ARG A 186 -4.50 -16.80 -12.92
N ALA A 187 -5.68 -16.29 -13.27
CA ALA A 187 -6.24 -15.10 -12.63
C ALA A 187 -6.33 -15.28 -11.11
N VAL A 188 -6.83 -16.43 -10.67
CA VAL A 188 -6.96 -16.78 -9.26
C VAL A 188 -5.59 -16.97 -8.59
N ALA A 189 -4.66 -17.65 -9.25
CA ALA A 189 -3.29 -17.82 -8.74
C ALA A 189 -2.58 -16.46 -8.56
N GLU A 190 -2.69 -15.57 -9.55
CA GLU A 190 -2.13 -14.21 -9.49
C GLU A 190 -2.85 -13.35 -8.43
N ALA A 191 -4.17 -13.51 -8.22
CA ALA A 191 -4.90 -12.83 -7.15
C ALA A 191 -4.39 -13.24 -5.76
N LEU A 192 -4.15 -14.55 -5.55
CA LEU A 192 -3.68 -15.12 -4.28
C LEU A 192 -2.16 -14.96 -4.01
N ALA A 193 -1.32 -14.84 -5.05
CA ALA A 193 0.14 -14.73 -4.92
C ALA A 193 0.56 -13.65 -3.93
N ALA A 194 1.40 -13.94 -2.93
CA ALA A 194 1.75 -12.95 -1.91
C ALA A 194 2.53 -11.72 -2.47
N PRO A 195 2.11 -10.47 -2.20
CA PRO A 195 0.90 -10.06 -1.47
C PRO A 195 -0.36 -10.22 -2.31
N ALA A 196 -1.42 -10.80 -1.74
CA ALA A 196 -2.71 -10.98 -2.41
C ALA A 196 -3.32 -9.64 -2.89
N GLY A 197 -4.27 -9.70 -3.82
CA GLY A 197 -4.89 -8.48 -4.39
C GLY A 197 -5.76 -8.75 -5.62
N PRO A 198 -6.21 -7.69 -6.30
CA PRO A 198 -7.14 -7.79 -7.42
C PRO A 198 -6.45 -8.19 -8.73
N VAL A 199 -7.19 -8.84 -9.62
CA VAL A 199 -6.84 -9.09 -11.04
C VAL A 199 -8.02 -8.71 -11.94
N HIS A 200 -7.75 -8.52 -13.23
CA HIS A 200 -8.77 -8.10 -14.20
C HIS A 200 -8.71 -8.92 -15.49
N LEU A 201 -9.82 -9.59 -15.80
CA LEU A 201 -10.08 -10.19 -17.11
C LEU A 201 -11.10 -9.32 -17.86
N ASN A 202 -10.71 -8.81 -19.02
CA ASN A 202 -11.63 -8.19 -19.96
C ASN A 202 -12.11 -9.25 -20.95
N VAL A 203 -13.43 -9.36 -21.16
CA VAL A 203 -14.06 -10.50 -21.82
C VAL A 203 -14.96 -10.02 -22.98
N PRO A 204 -14.43 -9.89 -24.21
CA PRO A 204 -15.19 -9.40 -25.34
C PRO A 204 -16.19 -10.44 -25.86
N PHE A 205 -17.45 -10.02 -26.11
CA PHE A 205 -18.50 -10.89 -26.66
C PHE A 205 -19.14 -10.27 -27.92
N ARG A 206 -19.17 -11.04 -29.01
CA ARG A 206 -19.83 -10.68 -30.27
C ARG A 206 -21.29 -11.18 -30.27
N GLU A 207 -22.22 -10.36 -30.74
CA GLU A 207 -23.65 -10.72 -30.86
C GLU A 207 -23.91 -11.81 -31.91
N PRO A 208 -24.97 -12.64 -31.76
CA PRO A 208 -25.94 -12.67 -30.66
C PRO A 208 -25.38 -13.18 -29.32
N LEU A 209 -25.89 -12.64 -28.21
CA LEU A 209 -25.39 -12.92 -26.85
C LEU A 209 -26.16 -14.04 -26.12
N VAL A 210 -27.36 -14.39 -26.59
CA VAL A 210 -28.23 -15.43 -26.03
C VAL A 210 -28.26 -16.60 -27.02
N PRO A 211 -28.08 -17.86 -26.57
CA PRO A 211 -28.29 -19.04 -27.42
C PRO A 211 -29.68 -19.06 -28.07
N ALA A 212 -29.75 -19.42 -29.35
CA ALA A 212 -30.98 -19.39 -30.14
C ALA A 212 -32.11 -20.24 -29.52
N ALA A 213 -31.76 -21.38 -28.93
CA ALA A 213 -32.70 -22.26 -28.22
C ALA A 213 -33.37 -21.62 -26.98
N LEU A 214 -32.83 -20.53 -26.44
CA LEU A 214 -33.39 -19.78 -25.31
C LEU A 214 -34.18 -18.54 -25.76
N ALA A 215 -33.93 -18.05 -26.97
CA ALA A 215 -34.55 -16.82 -27.49
C ALA A 215 -36.05 -16.96 -27.84
N GLY A 216 -36.55 -18.19 -28.04
CA GLY A 216 -37.95 -18.47 -28.35
C GLY A 216 -38.81 -18.94 -27.18
N ALA A 217 -38.24 -19.15 -25.99
CA ALA A 217 -38.96 -19.67 -24.83
C ALA A 217 -39.60 -18.54 -24.02
N GLY A 218 -40.85 -18.19 -24.35
CA GLY A 218 -41.68 -17.26 -23.58
C GLY A 218 -42.07 -17.82 -22.21
N THR A 219 -41.13 -17.81 -21.28
CA THR A 219 -41.31 -18.30 -19.90
C THR A 219 -41.20 -17.14 -18.92
N GLU A 220 -42.22 -16.95 -18.06
CA GLU A 220 -42.14 -15.97 -16.97
C GLU A 220 -40.97 -16.31 -16.04
N CYS A 221 -39.92 -15.49 -16.05
CA CYS A 221 -38.79 -15.66 -15.16
C CYS A 221 -39.14 -15.13 -13.77
N ARG A 222 -39.69 -16.00 -12.91
CA ARG A 222 -39.70 -15.73 -11.46
C ARG A 222 -38.26 -15.75 -10.96
N LEU A 223 -37.81 -14.62 -10.41
CA LEU A 223 -36.61 -14.58 -9.59
C LEU A 223 -36.79 -15.54 -8.40
N PRO A 224 -35.79 -16.36 -8.02
CA PRO A 224 -35.91 -17.18 -6.82
C PRO A 224 -36.11 -16.32 -5.57
N ASP A 225 -37.14 -16.68 -4.79
CA ASP A 225 -37.61 -15.93 -3.62
C ASP A 225 -36.54 -15.82 -2.54
N GLY A 226 -36.02 -14.61 -2.31
CA GLY A 226 -35.26 -14.23 -1.11
C GLY A 226 -33.90 -14.89 -0.87
N GLN A 227 -33.65 -16.08 -1.38
CA GLN A 227 -32.52 -16.94 -1.01
C GLN A 227 -31.40 -16.89 -2.06
N ALA A 228 -30.15 -17.03 -1.60
CA ALA A 228 -29.04 -17.34 -2.50
C ALA A 228 -29.28 -18.72 -3.14
N THR A 229 -28.89 -18.89 -4.40
CA THR A 229 -29.07 -20.16 -5.11
C THR A 229 -28.18 -21.24 -4.50
N GLY A 230 -28.78 -22.11 -3.68
CA GLY A 230 -28.16 -23.30 -3.09
C GLY A 230 -27.63 -23.09 -1.66
N ALA A 231 -28.13 -23.92 -0.75
CA ALA A 231 -27.35 -24.37 0.40
C ALA A 231 -26.13 -25.19 -0.11
N PRO A 232 -25.03 -25.31 0.65
CA PRO A 232 -23.92 -26.15 0.24
C PRO A 232 -24.40 -27.58 0.01
N VAL A 233 -24.28 -28.08 -1.23
CA VAL A 233 -24.50 -29.49 -1.51
C VAL A 233 -23.38 -30.26 -0.82
N THR A 234 -23.71 -30.83 0.34
CA THR A 234 -22.87 -31.86 0.97
C THR A 234 -22.62 -32.94 -0.07
N ALA A 235 -21.36 -33.13 -0.45
CA ALA A 235 -20.95 -34.15 -1.42
C ALA A 235 -21.34 -35.53 -0.85
N GLY A 236 -22.49 -36.06 -1.27
CA GLY A 236 -23.15 -37.14 -0.54
C GLY A 236 -24.46 -37.64 -1.13
N ALA A 237 -24.62 -37.58 -2.46
CA ALA A 237 -25.66 -38.33 -3.17
C ALA A 237 -25.27 -38.55 -4.65
N ALA A 238 -24.80 -39.75 -4.97
CA ALA A 238 -24.59 -40.15 -6.36
C ALA A 238 -25.94 -40.43 -7.03
N VAL A 239 -26.51 -39.44 -7.72
CA VAL A 239 -27.70 -39.64 -8.56
C VAL A 239 -27.26 -40.26 -9.88
N GLY A 240 -27.59 -41.54 -10.09
CA GLY A 240 -27.27 -42.26 -11.32
C GLY A 240 -28.04 -41.73 -12.53
N GLY A 241 -27.32 -41.21 -13.52
CA GLY A 241 -27.80 -40.91 -14.87
C GLY A 241 -26.91 -41.61 -15.91
N PRO A 242 -27.42 -41.92 -17.12
CA PRO A 242 -26.82 -42.92 -17.99
C PRO A 242 -25.44 -42.50 -18.54
N ALA A 243 -24.49 -43.43 -18.48
CA ALA A 243 -23.14 -43.25 -19.01
C ALA A 243 -23.16 -43.15 -20.55
N GLY A 244 -22.67 -42.03 -21.12
CA GLY A 244 -22.78 -41.85 -22.58
C GLY A 244 -22.16 -40.61 -23.22
N ALA A 245 -21.21 -39.91 -22.60
CA ALA A 245 -20.30 -38.97 -23.28
C ALA A 245 -19.12 -38.62 -22.35
N GLY A 246 -17.90 -38.50 -22.88
CA GLY A 246 -16.68 -38.46 -22.07
C GLY A 246 -16.53 -37.20 -21.21
N SER A 247 -16.73 -37.33 -19.90
CA SER A 247 -16.22 -36.34 -18.94
C SER A 247 -14.69 -36.45 -18.89
N VAL A 248 -14.02 -35.53 -19.59
CA VAL A 248 -12.56 -35.42 -19.52
C VAL A 248 -12.18 -34.87 -18.14
N ARG A 249 -11.99 -35.77 -17.17
CA ARG A 249 -11.23 -35.44 -15.96
C ARG A 249 -9.79 -35.16 -16.37
N LEU A 250 -9.48 -33.88 -16.62
CA LEU A 250 -8.14 -33.39 -16.87
C LEU A 250 -7.28 -33.56 -15.61
N ARG A 251 -6.74 -34.78 -15.41
CA ARG A 251 -5.57 -35.00 -14.55
C ARG A 251 -4.33 -34.46 -15.25
N SER A 252 -4.28 -33.14 -15.40
CA SER A 252 -3.13 -32.39 -15.87
C SER A 252 -2.70 -31.35 -14.84
N SER A 253 -2.60 -31.76 -13.56
CA SER A 253 -1.58 -31.15 -12.70
C SER A 253 -0.23 -31.44 -13.35
N PRO A 254 0.61 -30.42 -13.62
CA PRO A 254 2.02 -30.65 -13.92
C PRO A 254 2.64 -31.36 -12.71
N ARG A 255 3.03 -32.63 -12.86
CA ARG A 255 3.80 -33.32 -11.82
C ARG A 255 5.10 -32.54 -11.60
N GLY A 256 5.27 -31.92 -10.44
CA GLY A 256 6.54 -31.30 -10.03
C GLY A 256 6.48 -29.82 -9.62
N ALA A 257 5.34 -29.14 -9.75
CA ALA A 257 5.19 -27.77 -9.26
C ALA A 257 3.85 -27.55 -8.56
N GLU A 258 3.84 -27.70 -7.23
CA GLU A 258 2.89 -26.90 -6.44
C GLU A 258 3.14 -25.43 -6.75
N PRO A 259 2.10 -24.61 -6.96
CA PRO A 259 2.28 -23.19 -7.16
C PRO A 259 2.77 -22.58 -5.83
N ARG A 260 4.08 -22.28 -5.75
CA ARG A 260 4.75 -21.63 -4.61
C ARG A 260 4.23 -20.20 -4.42
N LEU A 261 3.01 -20.05 -3.90
CA LEU A 261 2.28 -18.78 -3.77
C LEU A 261 2.27 -18.22 -2.35
N ALA A 262 2.44 -19.07 -1.33
CA ALA A 262 2.68 -18.64 0.04
C ALA A 262 4.13 -18.12 0.19
N PRO A 263 4.39 -17.08 1.00
CA PRO A 263 5.75 -16.71 1.34
C PRO A 263 6.44 -17.86 2.08
N ALA A 264 7.76 -17.99 1.92
CA ALA A 264 8.51 -18.99 2.67
C ALA A 264 8.46 -18.72 4.18
N ALA A 265 8.66 -19.77 4.97
CA ALA A 265 9.03 -19.63 6.38
C ALA A 265 10.42 -19.00 6.50
N LEU A 266 10.83 -18.62 7.72
CA LEU A 266 12.21 -18.17 7.96
C LEU A 266 13.19 -19.30 7.66
N THR A 267 14.36 -18.98 7.13
CA THR A 267 15.49 -19.92 7.16
C THR A 267 16.01 -20.07 8.59
N ASP A 268 16.63 -21.21 8.92
CA ASP A 268 17.12 -21.45 10.28
C ASP A 268 18.07 -20.34 10.76
N ALA A 269 18.95 -19.85 9.87
CA ALA A 269 19.84 -18.72 10.15
C ALA A 269 19.06 -17.43 10.48
N GLN A 270 17.99 -17.12 9.73
CA GLN A 270 17.13 -15.97 10.02
C GLN A 270 16.37 -16.15 11.35
N ALA A 271 15.86 -17.36 11.63
CA ALA A 271 15.15 -17.64 12.87
C ALA A 271 16.05 -17.49 14.10
N HIS A 272 17.27 -18.03 14.06
CA HIS A 272 18.25 -17.89 15.15
C HIS A 272 18.72 -16.45 15.32
N GLU A 273 18.96 -15.72 14.22
CA GLU A 273 19.37 -14.31 14.28
C GLU A 273 18.27 -13.41 14.88
N LEU A 274 17.03 -13.57 14.43
CA LEU A 274 15.88 -12.83 14.94
C LEU A 274 15.59 -13.18 16.41
N LEU A 275 15.64 -14.46 16.77
CA LEU A 275 15.46 -14.87 18.16
C LEU A 275 16.58 -14.34 19.06
N GLY A 276 17.84 -14.38 18.59
CA GLY A 276 18.98 -13.83 19.34
C GLY A 276 18.84 -12.33 19.62
N LEU A 277 18.38 -11.56 18.63
CA LEU A 277 18.09 -10.13 18.79
C LEU A 277 16.96 -9.87 19.80
N LEU A 278 15.90 -10.69 19.80
CA LEU A 278 14.76 -10.55 20.71
C LEU A 278 15.08 -11.03 22.14
N ALA A 279 15.82 -12.12 22.28
CA ALA A 279 16.25 -12.67 23.56
C ALA A 279 17.32 -11.82 24.24
N GLY A 280 18.18 -11.15 23.47
CA GLY A 280 19.17 -10.19 23.97
C GLY A 280 18.62 -8.79 24.29
N ALA A 281 17.37 -8.49 23.91
CA ALA A 281 16.74 -7.20 24.15
C ALA A 281 16.42 -6.99 25.64
N ARG A 282 16.83 -5.85 26.21
CA ARG A 282 16.48 -5.48 27.60
C ARG A 282 15.12 -4.78 27.66
N ARG A 283 14.74 -4.10 26.57
CA ARG A 283 13.50 -3.32 26.43
C ARG A 283 12.84 -3.60 25.08
N GLY A 284 12.81 -4.87 24.70
CA GLY A 284 12.17 -5.31 23.46
C GLY A 284 10.66 -5.14 23.53
N ILE A 285 10.01 -4.88 22.39
CA ILE A 285 8.56 -4.88 22.26
C ILE A 285 8.13 -5.58 20.96
N ILE A 286 6.91 -6.11 20.94
CA ILE A 286 6.24 -6.62 19.74
C ILE A 286 5.08 -5.67 19.40
N VAL A 287 4.95 -5.31 18.13
CA VAL A 287 3.83 -4.51 17.60
C VAL A 287 3.18 -5.31 16.49
N CYS A 288 1.93 -5.73 16.68
CA CYS A 288 1.18 -6.51 15.70
C CYS A 288 0.09 -5.63 15.09
N GLY A 289 0.21 -5.35 13.79
CA GLY A 289 -0.78 -4.61 13.01
C GLY A 289 -1.64 -5.54 12.14
N PRO A 290 -2.43 -4.98 11.20
CA PRO A 290 -3.33 -5.75 10.35
C PRO A 290 -2.61 -6.80 9.48
N LEU A 291 -3.19 -8.00 9.37
CA LEU A 291 -2.75 -9.04 8.42
C LEU A 291 -3.56 -9.00 7.11
N SER A 292 -3.09 -9.68 6.06
CA SER A 292 -3.96 -9.99 4.92
C SER A 292 -5.02 -11.03 5.29
N PRO A 293 -6.20 -11.01 4.63
CA PRO A 293 -7.22 -12.03 4.80
C PRO A 293 -6.73 -13.46 4.58
N VAL A 294 -5.81 -13.66 3.63
CA VAL A 294 -5.23 -14.98 3.30
C VAL A 294 -4.46 -15.56 4.49
N LEU A 295 -3.64 -14.75 5.16
CA LEU A 295 -2.92 -15.18 6.37
C LEU A 295 -3.85 -15.33 7.57
N ALA A 296 -4.83 -14.42 7.71
CA ALA A 296 -5.77 -14.43 8.83
C ALA A 296 -6.72 -15.65 8.82
N ALA A 297 -7.07 -16.18 7.64
CA ALA A 297 -7.89 -17.39 7.50
C ALA A 297 -7.12 -18.69 7.81
N GLY A 298 -5.79 -18.69 7.67
CA GLY A 298 -4.92 -19.82 7.98
C GLY A 298 -4.93 -20.97 6.95
N PRO A 299 -3.94 -21.88 7.01
CA PRO A 299 -3.85 -23.02 6.09
C PRO A 299 -4.84 -24.13 6.46
N GLY A 300 -6.10 -24.01 6.01
CA GLY A 300 -7.13 -25.02 6.27
C GLY A 300 -8.50 -24.83 5.61
N THR A 301 -8.79 -23.67 5.01
CA THR A 301 -10.11 -23.33 4.42
C THR A 301 -10.25 -23.64 2.92
N GLY A 302 -9.32 -24.43 2.36
CA GLY A 302 -9.37 -24.88 0.97
C GLY A 302 -10.55 -25.82 0.69
N PRO A 303 -10.94 -26.02 -0.58
CA PRO A 303 -11.99 -26.97 -0.93
C PRO A 303 -11.60 -28.39 -0.48
N ALA A 304 -12.55 -29.12 0.08
CA ALA A 304 -12.34 -30.47 0.60
C ALA A 304 -11.98 -31.46 -0.53
N GLY A 305 -10.69 -31.63 -0.76
CA GLY A 305 -10.13 -32.66 -1.64
C GLY A 305 -10.31 -34.06 -1.05
N GLY A 306 -11.53 -34.61 -1.13
CA GLY A 306 -11.79 -36.04 -1.03
C GLY A 306 -11.38 -36.74 0.28
N ARG A 307 -11.88 -36.26 1.42
CA ARG A 307 -12.07 -37.12 2.61
C ARG A 307 -13.48 -36.92 3.14
N GLU A 308 -14.28 -37.99 3.11
CA GLU A 308 -15.63 -38.01 3.66
C GLU A 308 -15.59 -37.86 5.20
N GLY A 309 -16.61 -37.22 5.78
CA GLY A 309 -16.88 -37.29 7.21
C GLY A 309 -16.05 -36.37 8.12
N GLY A 310 -16.08 -35.06 7.89
CA GLY A 310 -15.60 -34.09 8.87
C GLY A 310 -15.98 -32.65 8.52
N ALA A 311 -16.72 -31.97 9.41
CA ALA A 311 -16.78 -30.51 9.40
C ALA A 311 -15.35 -29.94 9.58
N PRO A 312 -15.03 -28.73 9.07
CA PRO A 312 -13.73 -28.12 9.31
C PRO A 312 -13.50 -28.02 10.83
N VAL A 313 -12.57 -28.83 11.33
CA VAL A 313 -12.24 -28.86 12.75
C VAL A 313 -11.54 -27.56 13.07
N ALA A 314 -12.28 -26.62 13.65
CA ALA A 314 -11.71 -25.46 14.30
C ALA A 314 -10.67 -25.96 15.30
N VAL A 315 -9.40 -25.58 15.12
CA VAL A 315 -8.33 -25.94 16.05
C VAL A 315 -8.73 -25.41 17.43
N PRO A 316 -8.90 -26.27 18.45
CA PRO A 316 -9.25 -25.80 19.78
C PRO A 316 -8.06 -25.03 20.37
N GLY A 317 -8.07 -23.70 20.29
CA GLY A 317 -6.93 -22.88 20.74
C GLY A 317 -6.82 -21.44 20.23
N GLY A 318 -7.64 -21.00 19.26
CA GLY A 318 -7.60 -19.62 18.75
C GLY A 318 -6.72 -19.43 17.51
N ALA A 319 -6.54 -18.18 17.08
CA ALA A 319 -5.87 -17.86 15.81
C ALA A 319 -4.37 -18.25 15.86
N PRO A 320 -3.82 -18.96 14.84
CA PRO A 320 -2.46 -19.49 14.91
C PRO A 320 -1.35 -18.48 15.19
N LEU A 321 -1.43 -17.25 14.64
CA LEU A 321 -0.48 -16.19 14.94
C LEU A 321 -0.58 -15.74 16.40
N ALA A 322 -1.79 -15.58 16.92
CA ALA A 322 -2.03 -15.06 18.25
C ALA A 322 -1.51 -16.03 19.34
N VAL A 323 -1.70 -17.34 19.14
CA VAL A 323 -1.12 -18.39 19.98
C VAL A 323 0.41 -18.35 19.93
N ALA A 324 1.00 -18.32 18.73
CA ALA A 324 2.45 -18.30 18.54
C ALA A 324 3.11 -17.06 19.15
N LEU A 325 2.54 -15.87 18.91
CA LEU A 325 3.03 -14.62 19.48
C LEU A 325 2.91 -14.57 20.99
N THR A 326 1.80 -15.05 21.56
CA THR A 326 1.62 -15.05 23.02
C THR A 326 2.58 -16.02 23.69
N ARG A 327 2.87 -17.19 23.09
CA ARG A 327 3.94 -18.12 23.53
C ARG A 327 5.31 -17.43 23.51
N LEU A 328 5.71 -16.88 22.37
CA LEU A 328 7.00 -16.18 22.19
C LEU A 328 7.16 -15.01 23.18
N ALA A 329 6.13 -14.18 23.32
CA ALA A 329 6.10 -13.02 24.20
C ALA A 329 6.22 -13.40 25.69
N ARG A 330 5.45 -14.40 26.15
CA ARG A 330 5.57 -14.94 27.51
C ARG A 330 6.97 -15.52 27.75
N ARG A 331 7.51 -16.28 26.78
CA ARG A 331 8.83 -16.91 26.90
C ARG A 331 9.99 -15.92 27.00
N LEU A 332 9.90 -14.78 26.30
CA LEU A 332 10.95 -13.75 26.25
C LEU A 332 10.72 -12.56 27.21
N GLY A 333 9.54 -12.44 27.83
CA GLY A 333 9.18 -11.29 28.65
C GLY A 333 8.97 -10.01 27.83
N LEU A 334 8.25 -10.10 26.70
CA LEU A 334 8.02 -8.97 25.79
C LEU A 334 6.53 -8.57 25.75
N PRO A 335 6.18 -7.28 25.79
CA PRO A 335 4.81 -6.83 25.57
C PRO A 335 4.43 -6.90 24.08
N ILE A 336 3.16 -7.20 23.81
CA ILE A 336 2.55 -7.18 22.48
C ILE A 336 1.56 -6.02 22.41
N LEU A 337 1.90 -4.95 21.69
CA LEU A 337 0.96 -3.89 21.34
C LEU A 337 0.13 -4.41 20.16
N ALA A 338 -1.09 -4.86 20.44
CA ALA A 338 -1.95 -5.54 19.48
C ALA A 338 -3.03 -4.60 18.92
N ASP A 339 -2.89 -4.21 17.65
CA ASP A 339 -3.96 -3.56 16.89
C ASP A 339 -5.21 -4.46 16.87
N PRO A 340 -6.45 -3.93 16.91
CA PRO A 340 -7.65 -4.77 16.83
C PRO A 340 -7.64 -5.71 15.60
N LEU A 341 -7.17 -5.22 14.46
CA LEU A 341 -7.14 -5.92 13.18
C LEU A 341 -5.97 -6.92 13.06
N SER A 342 -5.11 -7.03 14.08
CA SER A 342 -4.04 -8.03 14.13
C SER A 342 -4.53 -9.46 14.31
N GLY A 343 -5.76 -9.64 14.81
CA GLY A 343 -6.26 -10.94 15.29
C GLY A 343 -5.64 -11.42 16.60
N VAL A 344 -4.79 -10.61 17.25
CA VAL A 344 -4.11 -10.95 18.52
C VAL A 344 -4.80 -10.33 19.74
N ARG A 345 -5.62 -9.27 19.56
CA ARG A 345 -6.26 -8.57 20.69
C ARG A 345 -7.31 -9.41 21.44
N CYS A 346 -8.01 -10.33 20.77
CA CYS A 346 -9.10 -11.12 21.38
C CYS A 346 -8.99 -12.61 21.03
N GLY A 347 -9.30 -13.47 22.00
CA GLY A 347 -9.29 -14.94 21.85
C GLY A 347 -8.71 -15.67 23.06
N PRO A 348 -8.80 -17.02 23.10
CA PRO A 348 -8.48 -17.84 24.28
C PRO A 348 -7.00 -17.83 24.69
N HIS A 349 -6.10 -17.27 23.88
CA HIS A 349 -4.70 -17.04 24.22
C HIS A 349 -4.52 -15.85 25.18
N VAL A 350 -5.46 -14.90 25.19
CA VAL A 350 -5.48 -13.74 26.10
C VAL A 350 -5.85 -14.23 27.49
N ASP A 351 -5.01 -13.90 28.46
CA ASP A 351 -5.25 -14.30 29.84
C ASP A 351 -6.52 -13.62 30.42
N PRO A 352 -7.44 -14.37 31.06
CA PRO A 352 -8.55 -13.77 31.80
C PRO A 352 -8.10 -12.82 32.90
N SER A 353 -6.89 -13.03 33.46
CA SER A 353 -6.22 -12.11 34.38
C SER A 353 -5.40 -11.09 33.58
N PRO A 354 -5.85 -9.82 33.45
CA PRO A 354 -5.15 -8.81 32.64
C PRO A 354 -3.77 -8.43 33.17
N GLU A 355 -3.42 -8.93 34.36
CA GLU A 355 -2.16 -8.72 35.05
C GLU A 355 -1.02 -9.57 34.44
N GLU A 356 -1.36 -10.73 33.85
CA GLU A 356 -0.40 -11.74 33.36
C GLU A 356 -0.35 -11.84 31.83
N SER A 357 -1.35 -11.29 31.12
CA SER A 357 -1.36 -11.23 29.66
C SER A 357 -0.22 -10.34 29.11
N PRO A 358 0.53 -10.77 28.08
CA PRO A 358 1.48 -9.89 27.39
C PRO A 358 0.79 -8.92 26.41
N VAL A 359 -0.52 -9.06 26.17
CA VAL A 359 -1.28 -8.22 25.23
C VAL A 359 -1.61 -6.87 25.88
N ILE A 360 -1.15 -5.80 25.24
CA ILE A 360 -1.34 -4.40 25.60
C ILE A 360 -2.37 -3.79 24.64
N ASP A 361 -3.37 -3.10 25.18
CA ASP A 361 -4.56 -2.63 24.45
C ASP A 361 -4.85 -1.12 24.65
N ALA A 362 -4.44 -0.53 25.77
CA ALA A 362 -4.66 0.88 26.09
C ALA A 362 -3.53 1.81 25.59
N TYR A 363 -2.63 1.31 24.73
CA TYR A 363 -1.43 2.03 24.29
C TYR A 363 -1.74 3.34 23.56
N ASP A 364 -2.88 3.44 22.84
CA ASP A 364 -3.26 4.68 22.18
C ASP A 364 -3.47 5.81 23.21
N ALA A 365 -4.06 5.51 24.36
CA ALA A 365 -4.31 6.48 25.40
C ALA A 365 -3.03 6.91 26.11
N PHE A 366 -2.18 5.98 26.55
CA PHE A 366 -1.02 6.30 27.38
C PHE A 366 0.24 6.72 26.61
N LEU A 367 0.42 6.31 25.34
CA LEU A 367 1.57 6.76 24.53
C LEU A 367 1.44 8.21 24.03
N ARG A 368 0.28 8.85 24.23
CA ARG A 368 0.07 10.29 24.00
C ARG A 368 0.86 11.17 24.97
N ASP A 369 1.18 10.63 26.14
CA ASP A 369 1.97 11.31 27.15
C ASP A 369 3.48 11.20 26.83
N PRO A 370 4.19 12.32 26.55
CA PRO A 370 5.59 12.26 26.17
C PRO A 370 6.53 11.74 27.25
N GLN A 371 6.14 11.78 28.53
CA GLN A 371 6.93 11.31 29.67
C GLN A 371 6.71 9.81 29.92
N VAL A 372 5.47 9.33 29.78
CA VAL A 372 5.17 7.89 29.79
C VAL A 372 5.86 7.21 28.61
N ALA A 373 5.72 7.76 27.39
CA ALA A 373 6.45 7.29 26.22
C ALA A 373 7.98 7.31 26.44
N GLY A 374 8.50 8.35 27.12
CA GLY A 374 9.90 8.45 27.54
C GLY A 374 10.36 7.30 28.44
N THR A 375 9.52 6.95 29.42
CA THR A 375 9.75 5.81 30.34
C THR A 375 9.77 4.47 29.60
N LEU A 376 9.03 4.39 28.48
CA LEU A 376 8.85 3.18 27.68
C LEU A 376 9.78 3.06 26.47
N ALA A 377 10.83 3.89 26.35
CA ALA A 377 11.78 3.85 25.25
C ALA A 377 12.36 2.42 24.99
N PRO A 378 12.12 1.80 23.82
CA PRO A 378 12.56 0.44 23.51
C PRO A 378 13.99 0.40 22.96
N ASP A 379 14.61 -0.78 22.97
CA ASP A 379 15.88 -1.06 22.28
C ASP A 379 15.71 -1.91 21.01
N VAL A 380 14.73 -2.82 20.99
CA VAL A 380 14.35 -3.66 19.85
C VAL A 380 12.82 -3.61 19.65
N VAL A 381 12.36 -3.59 18.39
CA VAL A 381 10.94 -3.64 18.05
C VAL A 381 10.71 -4.70 16.97
N LEU A 382 9.91 -5.73 17.25
CA LEU A 382 9.39 -6.62 16.20
C LEU A 382 8.02 -6.11 15.76
N ARG A 383 7.91 -5.70 14.50
CA ARG A 383 6.68 -5.22 13.85
C ARG A 383 6.16 -6.31 12.92
N ILE A 384 4.86 -6.59 12.97
CA ILE A 384 4.24 -7.69 12.23
C ILE A 384 3.04 -7.17 11.43
N GLY A 385 3.02 -7.48 10.14
CA GLY A 385 1.95 -7.07 9.22
C GLY A 385 1.98 -5.58 8.90
N GLY A 386 0.80 -5.03 8.66
CA GLY A 386 0.59 -3.61 8.34
C GLY A 386 0.87 -2.67 9.52
N LEU A 387 0.65 -1.38 9.28
CA LEU A 387 0.72 -0.37 10.34
C LEU A 387 -0.50 -0.45 11.25
N PRO A 388 -0.33 -0.29 12.57
CA PRO A 388 -1.44 -0.05 13.49
C PRO A 388 -2.26 1.20 13.13
N VAL A 389 -3.49 1.24 13.62
CA VAL A 389 -4.44 2.36 13.49
C VAL A 389 -4.00 3.56 14.34
N SER A 390 -3.49 3.31 15.55
CA SER A 390 -3.06 4.35 16.50
C SER A 390 -1.95 5.25 15.93
N LYS A 391 -2.30 6.54 15.80
CA LYS A 391 -1.33 7.61 15.50
C LYS A 391 -0.28 7.78 16.62
N PRO A 392 -0.65 7.82 17.92
CA PRO A 392 0.32 7.78 19.03
C PRO A 392 1.34 6.64 18.92
N LEU A 393 0.92 5.43 18.58
CA LEU A 393 1.84 4.30 18.39
C LEU A 393 2.78 4.52 17.18
N ALA A 394 2.26 5.01 16.06
CA ALA A 394 3.11 5.37 14.91
C ALA A 394 4.15 6.46 15.27
N GLN A 395 3.72 7.51 15.96
CA GLN A 395 4.61 8.60 16.42
C GLN A 395 5.63 8.13 17.46
N TYR A 396 5.27 7.17 18.31
CA TYR A 396 6.18 6.51 19.25
C TYR A 396 7.25 5.69 18.51
N LEU A 397 6.87 4.93 17.47
CA LEU A 397 7.83 4.20 16.62
C LEU A 397 8.76 5.14 15.85
N GLU A 398 8.25 6.28 15.38
CA GLU A 398 9.07 7.34 14.76
C GLU A 398 10.04 8.00 15.76
N ARG A 399 9.57 8.32 16.97
CA ARG A 399 10.39 8.90 18.05
C ARG A 399 11.56 8.01 18.45
N TYR A 400 11.38 6.68 18.38
CA TYR A 400 12.41 5.69 18.69
C TYR A 400 12.98 5.00 17.43
N ALA A 401 13.19 5.77 16.36
CA ALA A 401 13.88 5.33 15.13
C ALA A 401 15.32 4.79 15.35
N GLY A 402 15.93 5.10 16.51
CA GLY A 402 17.23 4.55 16.91
C GLY A 402 17.19 3.14 17.51
N ALA A 403 15.99 2.62 17.84
CA ALA A 403 15.82 1.22 18.23
C ALA A 403 15.95 0.29 17.00
N VAL A 404 16.36 -0.96 17.22
CA VAL A 404 16.44 -1.96 16.15
C VAL A 404 15.03 -2.44 15.79
N GLN A 405 14.39 -1.79 14.81
CA GLN A 405 13.05 -2.14 14.37
C GLN A 405 13.09 -3.14 13.21
N ILE A 406 12.46 -4.30 13.38
CA ILE A 406 12.40 -5.38 12.39
C ILE A 406 10.94 -5.55 11.97
N VAL A 407 10.67 -5.52 10.67
CA VAL A 407 9.32 -5.71 10.12
C VAL A 407 9.24 -7.10 9.50
N LEU A 408 8.23 -7.87 9.86
CA LEU A 408 7.92 -9.20 9.33
C LEU A 408 6.63 -9.12 8.50
N ASP A 409 6.76 -9.38 7.18
CA ASP A 409 5.67 -9.19 6.22
C ASP A 409 5.76 -10.19 5.05
N GLU A 410 4.61 -10.62 4.52
CA GLU A 410 4.50 -11.57 3.40
C GLU A 410 4.99 -11.00 2.04
N GLY A 411 5.02 -9.68 1.87
CA GLY A 411 5.41 -9.02 0.64
C GLY A 411 4.91 -7.58 0.56
N GLY A 412 5.82 -6.62 0.70
CA GLY A 412 5.50 -5.20 0.62
C GLY A 412 6.52 -4.35 1.37
N TRP A 413 6.16 -3.09 1.59
CA TRP A 413 6.95 -2.16 2.39
C TRP A 413 6.07 -1.40 3.40
N PRO A 414 5.63 -2.03 4.50
CA PRO A 414 4.72 -1.40 5.47
C PRO A 414 5.46 -0.50 6.48
N ASP A 415 6.37 0.35 6.01
CA ASP A 415 7.18 1.25 6.85
C ASP A 415 7.35 2.66 6.24
N PRO A 416 6.36 3.56 6.44
CA PRO A 416 6.33 4.91 5.86
C PRO A 416 7.13 5.93 6.69
N GLY A 417 7.37 5.65 7.97
CA GLY A 417 8.31 6.44 8.80
C GLY A 417 9.77 6.12 8.47
N HIS A 418 10.03 5.12 7.61
CA HIS A 418 11.35 4.67 7.20
C HIS A 418 12.25 4.30 8.41
N VAL A 419 11.64 3.76 9.47
CA VAL A 419 12.29 3.42 10.75
C VAL A 419 12.76 1.97 10.84
N ALA A 420 12.32 1.08 9.95
CA ALA A 420 12.70 -0.32 9.95
C ALA A 420 14.20 -0.52 9.65
N ALA A 421 14.94 -1.06 10.61
CA ALA A 421 16.30 -1.59 10.40
C ALA A 421 16.29 -2.65 9.30
N ARG A 422 15.30 -3.55 9.31
CA ARG A 422 15.14 -4.65 8.34
C ARG A 422 13.67 -4.91 8.05
N VAL A 423 13.36 -5.24 6.80
CA VAL A 423 12.08 -5.88 6.42
C VAL A 423 12.41 -7.31 6.00
N VAL A 424 11.85 -8.28 6.71
CA VAL A 424 12.01 -9.72 6.49
C VAL A 424 10.78 -10.23 5.77
N ARG A 425 10.97 -10.68 4.53
CA ARG A 425 9.89 -11.26 3.74
C ARG A 425 9.68 -12.73 4.08
N ALA A 426 8.67 -13.04 4.87
CA ALA A 426 8.28 -14.40 5.26
C ALA A 426 6.80 -14.45 5.63
N ASP A 427 6.23 -15.66 5.72
CA ASP A 427 4.88 -15.88 6.26
C ASP A 427 4.92 -15.52 7.76
N PRO A 428 4.23 -14.45 8.22
CA PRO A 428 4.34 -14.02 9.61
C PRO A 428 3.83 -15.05 10.61
N VAL A 429 2.85 -15.87 10.22
CA VAL A 429 2.28 -16.91 11.08
C VAL A 429 3.33 -17.99 11.32
N ARG A 430 3.91 -18.53 10.24
CA ARG A 430 4.95 -19.57 10.30
C ARG A 430 6.23 -19.06 10.98
N ALA A 431 6.64 -17.85 10.65
CA ALA A 431 7.82 -17.21 11.24
C ALA A 431 7.68 -17.05 12.76
N CYS A 432 6.53 -16.61 13.25
CA CYS A 432 6.29 -16.50 14.69
C CYS A 432 6.15 -17.87 15.38
N GLN A 433 5.62 -18.89 14.71
CA GLN A 433 5.63 -20.28 15.20
C GLN A 433 7.08 -20.79 15.36
N GLN A 434 7.90 -20.69 14.31
CA GLN A 434 9.32 -21.08 14.34
C GLN A 434 10.09 -20.38 15.48
N LEU A 435 9.87 -19.07 15.66
CA LEU A 435 10.51 -18.31 16.74
C LEU A 435 10.06 -18.76 18.13
N ALA A 436 8.77 -19.07 18.32
CA ALA A 436 8.24 -19.57 19.59
C ALA A 436 8.81 -20.96 19.93
N ASP A 437 8.76 -21.89 18.97
CA ASP A 437 9.23 -23.26 19.16
C ASP A 437 10.75 -23.30 19.41
N LEU A 438 11.53 -22.45 18.74
CA LEU A 438 12.98 -22.31 18.97
C LEU A 438 13.29 -21.71 20.36
N ALA A 439 12.51 -20.73 20.83
CA ALA A 439 12.67 -20.14 22.16
C ALA A 439 12.34 -21.12 23.31
N GLU A 440 11.46 -22.09 23.06
CA GLU A 440 11.16 -23.21 23.96
C GLU A 440 12.27 -24.27 23.92
N ALA A 441 12.78 -24.64 22.74
CA ALA A 441 13.89 -25.59 22.61
C ALA A 441 15.17 -25.13 23.33
N MET A 442 15.53 -23.84 23.20
CA MET A 442 16.65 -23.24 23.94
C MET A 442 16.44 -23.24 25.47
N ALA A 443 15.19 -23.26 25.95
CA ALA A 443 14.88 -23.36 27.36
C ALA A 443 15.16 -24.77 27.91
N GLY A 444 14.71 -25.79 27.20
CA GLY A 444 14.90 -27.20 27.59
C GLY A 444 16.37 -27.57 27.69
N GLN A 445 17.20 -27.09 26.76
CA GLN A 445 18.65 -27.32 26.79
C GLN A 445 19.34 -26.62 27.97
N ALA A 446 18.89 -25.41 28.36
CA ALA A 446 19.43 -24.69 29.51
C ALA A 446 19.00 -25.30 30.86
N ALA A 447 17.84 -25.96 30.92
CA ALA A 447 17.35 -26.67 32.10
C ALA A 447 17.88 -28.12 32.20
N GLY A 448 18.41 -28.68 31.11
CA GLY A 448 18.82 -30.08 30.97
C GLY A 448 20.33 -30.33 31.05
N GLY A 449 21.08 -29.53 31.82
CA GLY A 449 22.48 -29.85 32.14
C GLY A 449 22.59 -31.20 32.86
N PRO A 450 23.66 -31.99 32.64
CA PRO A 450 23.67 -33.40 32.98
C PRO A 450 23.57 -33.63 34.49
N ALA A 451 22.57 -34.43 34.90
CA ALA A 451 22.56 -35.02 36.21
C ALA A 451 23.75 -35.98 36.33
N SER A 452 24.59 -35.75 37.34
CA SER A 452 25.71 -36.63 37.65
C SER A 452 25.21 -37.95 38.24
N GLU A 453 25.22 -39.03 37.46
CA GLU A 453 25.13 -40.37 38.03
C GLU A 453 26.47 -40.77 38.68
N PRO A 454 26.45 -41.41 39.86
CA PRO A 454 27.68 -41.84 40.53
C PRO A 454 28.23 -43.12 39.86
N ALA A 455 29.55 -43.20 39.76
CA ALA A 455 30.23 -44.32 39.14
C ALA A 455 30.10 -45.61 39.97
N GLU A 456 29.68 -46.70 39.33
CA GLU A 456 30.01 -48.07 39.77
C GLU A 456 30.77 -48.83 38.69
N VAL A 457 31.73 -49.63 39.15
CA VAL A 457 32.71 -50.37 38.34
C VAL A 457 32.25 -51.80 38.14
N ARG A 458 32.31 -52.33 36.90
CA ARG A 458 32.78 -53.71 36.59
C ARG A 458 32.69 -54.06 35.09
N GLY A 459 33.74 -54.70 34.59
CA GLY A 459 33.61 -55.86 33.70
C GLY A 459 33.61 -55.64 32.18
N ASP A 460 34.82 -55.59 31.61
CA ASP A 460 35.13 -56.25 30.33
C ASP A 460 34.90 -57.78 30.45
N PRO A 461 34.84 -58.61 29.37
CA PRO A 461 35.31 -58.31 28.00
C PRO A 461 34.41 -58.79 26.83
N ALA A 462 34.83 -58.41 25.62
CA ALA A 462 35.17 -59.31 24.48
C ALA A 462 34.51 -58.98 23.12
N GLY A 463 35.32 -59.08 22.06
CA GLY A 463 34.86 -59.51 20.73
C GLY A 463 35.23 -58.61 19.54
N SER A 464 36.36 -58.91 18.89
CA SER A 464 36.61 -58.85 17.43
C SER A 464 35.93 -57.75 16.57
N GLY A 465 36.65 -56.99 15.75
CA GLY A 465 38.08 -57.02 15.42
C GLY A 465 38.40 -56.07 14.26
N GLU A 466 39.71 -55.90 14.00
CA GLU A 466 40.38 -55.84 12.69
C GLU A 466 39.75 -55.02 11.53
N GLU A 467 40.45 -54.14 10.81
CA GLU A 467 41.83 -53.61 10.79
C GLU A 467 41.72 -52.19 10.17
N GLY A 468 42.44 -51.15 10.58
CA GLY A 468 43.86 -50.92 10.29
C GLY A 468 44.03 -50.10 8.99
N ALA A 469 45.02 -49.24 8.78
CA ALA A 469 45.98 -48.51 9.62
C ALA A 469 46.70 -47.53 8.66
N GLY A 470 47.12 -46.32 9.09
CA GLY A 470 47.70 -45.36 8.12
C GLY A 470 48.20 -44.00 8.64
N ASP A 471 48.55 -43.91 9.92
CA ASP A 471 49.45 -42.87 10.47
C ASP A 471 50.93 -43.23 10.05
N PRO A 472 52.02 -42.42 10.21
CA PRO A 472 52.16 -41.45 11.30
C PRO A 472 53.01 -40.16 11.15
N ALA A 473 52.79 -39.31 12.16
CA ALA A 473 53.75 -38.49 12.91
C ALA A 473 54.47 -37.27 12.26
N GLY A 474 54.60 -36.21 13.07
CA GLY A 474 55.43 -35.03 12.75
C GLY A 474 55.27 -33.86 13.72
N ALA A 475 55.58 -34.05 15.01
CA ALA A 475 55.39 -33.04 16.05
C ALA A 475 56.27 -31.79 15.92
N ARG A 476 55.79 -30.63 16.40
CA ARG A 476 56.46 -29.79 17.44
C ARG A 476 55.68 -28.51 17.79
N ASP A 477 55.47 -28.33 19.09
CA ASP A 477 55.23 -27.03 19.76
C ASP A 477 56.53 -26.19 19.74
N PRO A 478 56.49 -24.84 19.85
CA PRO A 478 56.50 -24.25 21.19
C PRO A 478 55.75 -22.91 21.39
N ALA A 479 54.96 -22.87 22.47
CA ALA A 479 54.95 -21.88 23.56
C ALA A 479 54.96 -20.35 23.29
N GLY A 480 54.00 -19.66 23.93
CA GLY A 480 54.29 -18.39 24.64
C GLY A 480 53.21 -17.30 24.63
N SER A 481 52.42 -17.19 25.72
CA SER A 481 51.71 -15.99 26.26
C SER A 481 50.91 -15.06 25.29
N GLY A 482 49.71 -14.58 25.61
CA GLY A 482 48.90 -14.62 26.84
C GLY A 482 47.71 -13.66 26.69
N ASP A 483 46.92 -13.52 27.76
CA ASP A 483 45.80 -12.59 27.95
C ASP A 483 44.53 -12.75 27.08
N GLY A 484 43.49 -13.23 27.75
CA GLY A 484 42.22 -13.63 27.15
C GLY A 484 41.22 -12.52 26.87
N ALA A 485 40.35 -12.84 25.91
CA ALA A 485 39.03 -12.26 25.75
C ALA A 485 38.00 -13.37 26.03
N GLY A 486 37.21 -13.22 27.10
CA GLY A 486 36.25 -14.24 27.52
C GLY A 486 35.16 -14.48 26.48
N SER A 487 34.82 -15.75 26.26
CA SER A 487 33.68 -16.15 25.45
C SER A 487 32.39 -15.61 26.07
N GLY A 488 31.74 -14.67 25.37
CA GLY A 488 30.43 -14.16 25.76
C GLY A 488 29.37 -15.24 25.59
N ALA A 489 29.11 -16.02 26.65
CA ALA A 489 27.95 -16.89 26.71
C ALA A 489 26.69 -16.02 26.60
N ASN A 490 25.85 -16.29 25.59
CA ASN A 490 24.56 -15.60 25.46
C ASN A 490 23.73 -15.83 26.73
N PRO A 491 23.15 -14.78 27.35
CA PRO A 491 22.28 -14.97 28.50
C PRO A 491 21.06 -15.82 28.12
N PRO A 492 20.52 -16.62 29.05
CA PRO A 492 19.34 -17.43 28.78
C PRO A 492 18.14 -16.54 28.41
N PRO A 493 17.32 -16.94 27.42
CA PRO A 493 16.16 -16.16 26.99
C PRO A 493 15.16 -15.93 28.14
N GLY A 494 14.70 -14.69 28.30
CA GLY A 494 13.73 -14.29 29.32
C GLY A 494 14.34 -13.95 30.69
N GLY A 495 15.49 -13.27 30.74
CA GLY A 495 16.13 -12.87 32.01
C GLY A 495 15.32 -11.87 32.87
N PRO A 496 15.71 -11.64 34.14
CA PRO A 496 14.91 -10.85 35.10
C PRO A 496 14.58 -9.42 34.64
N ALA A 497 15.45 -8.80 33.84
CA ALA A 497 15.22 -7.46 33.30
C ALA A 497 14.04 -7.42 32.30
N SER A 498 13.90 -8.43 31.45
CA SER A 498 12.80 -8.53 30.48
C SER A 498 11.48 -8.84 31.19
N ALA A 499 11.51 -9.69 32.22
CA ALA A 499 10.33 -9.92 33.08
C ALA A 499 9.85 -8.62 33.77
N ALA A 500 10.78 -7.83 34.34
CA ALA A 500 10.46 -6.53 34.94
C ALA A 500 9.96 -5.50 33.90
N TRP A 501 10.47 -5.56 32.66
CA TRP A 501 10.02 -4.74 31.55
C TRP A 501 8.57 -5.02 31.16
N LEU A 502 8.21 -6.30 30.96
CA LEU A 502 6.83 -6.70 30.69
C LEU A 502 5.88 -6.29 31.84
N ALA A 503 6.28 -6.50 33.09
CA ALA A 503 5.50 -6.13 34.27
C ALA A 503 5.21 -4.61 34.33
N LEU A 504 6.14 -3.76 33.88
CA LEU A 504 5.93 -2.30 33.77
C LEU A 504 4.83 -1.97 32.75
N TRP A 505 4.89 -2.57 31.55
CA TRP A 505 3.86 -2.40 30.52
C TRP A 505 2.47 -2.89 31.00
N GLN A 506 2.41 -4.04 31.66
CA GLN A 506 1.18 -4.59 32.24
C GLN A 506 0.60 -3.69 33.34
N ARG A 507 1.45 -3.11 34.20
CA ARG A 507 1.02 -2.13 35.23
C ARG A 507 0.44 -0.86 34.60
N ILE A 508 1.11 -0.31 33.60
CA ILE A 508 0.63 0.89 32.86
C ILE A 508 -0.70 0.59 32.16
N ASN A 509 -0.80 -0.55 31.48
CA ASN A 509 -2.00 -0.94 30.76
C ASN A 509 -3.21 -1.12 31.69
N ARG A 510 -3.03 -1.77 32.85
CA ARG A 510 -4.08 -1.89 33.88
C ARG A 510 -4.56 -0.54 34.39
N LEU A 511 -3.64 0.35 34.78
CA LEU A 511 -3.98 1.68 35.27
C LEU A 511 -4.71 2.52 34.22
N ALA A 512 -4.26 2.46 32.95
CA ALA A 512 -4.91 3.13 31.83
C ALA A 512 -6.33 2.59 31.59
N ARG A 513 -6.52 1.26 31.53
CA ARG A 513 -7.85 0.63 31.42
C ARG A 513 -8.79 1.06 32.56
N GLN A 514 -8.31 1.06 33.81
CA GLN A 514 -9.09 1.46 34.98
C GLN A 514 -9.44 2.95 35.00
N ALA A 515 -8.55 3.83 34.54
CA ALA A 515 -8.83 5.26 34.42
C ALA A 515 -9.84 5.55 33.30
N ALA A 516 -9.66 4.93 32.12
CA ALA A 516 -10.58 5.06 31.00
C ALA A 516 -11.98 4.53 31.35
N ALA A 517 -12.10 3.32 31.91
CA ALA A 517 -13.38 2.74 32.30
C ALA A 517 -14.15 3.62 33.31
N ARG A 518 -13.46 4.16 34.32
CA ARG A 518 -14.06 5.12 35.28
C ARG A 518 -14.55 6.39 34.59
N GLN A 519 -13.78 6.94 33.65
CA GLN A 519 -14.17 8.16 32.95
C GLN A 519 -15.34 7.95 31.98
N LEU A 520 -15.40 6.80 31.30
CA LEU A 520 -16.51 6.43 30.41
C LEU A 520 -17.80 6.18 31.21
N ALA A 521 -17.72 5.49 32.34
CA ALA A 521 -18.87 5.20 33.19
C ALA A 521 -19.54 6.45 33.79
N ALA A 522 -18.81 7.58 33.86
CA ALA A 522 -19.29 8.85 34.40
C ALA A 522 -20.16 9.70 33.44
N TRP A 523 -20.50 9.20 32.25
CA TRP A 523 -21.35 9.89 31.29
C TRP A 523 -22.65 9.13 31.03
N ASP A 524 -23.76 9.63 31.59
CA ASP A 524 -25.09 9.03 31.42
C ASP A 524 -25.69 9.30 30.02
N GLU A 525 -25.31 10.40 29.38
CA GLU A 525 -25.68 10.74 28.01
C GLU A 525 -24.86 9.93 26.97
N PRO A 526 -25.41 9.68 25.76
CA PRO A 526 -24.67 9.08 24.65
C PRO A 526 -23.40 9.87 24.27
N ALA A 527 -22.29 9.15 24.16
CA ALA A 527 -20.96 9.69 23.92
C ALA A 527 -20.14 8.73 23.04
N GLU A 528 -19.57 9.23 21.95
CA GLU A 528 -18.87 8.44 20.93
C GLU A 528 -17.82 7.45 21.50
N PRO A 529 -16.91 7.82 22.43
CA PRO A 529 -15.97 6.88 23.05
C PRO A 529 -16.61 5.65 23.72
N ARG A 530 -17.80 5.82 24.31
CA ARG A 530 -18.45 4.79 25.13
C ARG A 530 -19.22 3.78 24.28
N VAL A 531 -19.57 4.10 23.02
CA VAL A 531 -20.24 3.16 22.10
C VAL A 531 -19.42 1.88 21.94
N VAL A 532 -18.11 2.00 21.69
CA VAL A 532 -17.22 0.84 21.54
C VAL A 532 -17.05 0.07 22.85
N ALA A 533 -16.92 0.77 23.98
CA ALA A 533 -16.75 0.13 25.29
C ALA A 533 -18.01 -0.65 25.71
N GLU A 534 -19.20 -0.15 25.42
CA GLU A 534 -20.46 -0.86 25.62
C GLU A 534 -20.56 -2.07 24.67
N LEU A 535 -20.22 -1.91 23.38
CA LEU A 535 -20.17 -3.05 22.44
C LEU A 535 -19.26 -4.17 22.96
N ALA A 536 -18.08 -3.86 23.49
CA ALA A 536 -17.16 -4.86 24.04
C ALA A 536 -17.76 -5.74 25.16
N GLY A 537 -18.77 -5.24 25.89
CA GLY A 537 -19.53 -6.01 26.89
C GLY A 537 -20.77 -6.73 26.35
N LEU A 538 -21.16 -6.48 25.09
CA LEU A 538 -22.39 -7.00 24.47
C LEU A 538 -22.15 -8.04 23.37
N LEU A 539 -20.97 -8.05 22.72
CA LEU A 539 -20.71 -8.95 21.60
C LEU A 539 -20.52 -10.41 22.07
N PRO A 540 -21.31 -11.39 21.58
CA PRO A 540 -21.08 -12.80 21.87
C PRO A 540 -19.82 -13.33 21.17
N ALA A 541 -19.29 -14.44 21.69
CA ALA A 541 -18.19 -15.17 21.06
C ALA A 541 -18.51 -15.55 19.60
N GLY A 542 -17.53 -15.37 18.70
CA GLY A 542 -17.70 -15.61 17.26
C GLY A 542 -18.27 -14.42 16.47
N THR A 543 -18.57 -13.28 17.13
CA THR A 543 -19.00 -12.07 16.42
C THR A 543 -17.87 -11.48 15.57
N VAL A 544 -18.22 -10.99 14.38
CA VAL A 544 -17.35 -10.15 13.56
C VAL A 544 -17.70 -8.68 13.77
N LEU A 545 -16.79 -7.89 14.36
CA LEU A 545 -16.91 -6.44 14.46
C LEU A 545 -16.24 -5.79 13.24
N PHE A 546 -17.04 -5.29 12.31
CA PHE A 546 -16.57 -4.47 11.21
C PHE A 546 -16.51 -3.00 11.65
N ALA A 547 -15.33 -2.38 11.58
CA ALA A 547 -15.14 -0.98 11.91
C ALA A 547 -15.07 -0.11 10.65
N GLY A 548 -15.93 0.90 10.59
CA GLY A 548 -15.85 1.96 9.58
C GLY A 548 -14.57 2.80 9.74
N ASN A 549 -14.14 3.41 8.64
CA ASN A 549 -13.07 4.41 8.67
C ASN A 549 -13.50 5.68 9.41
N SER A 550 -12.61 6.66 9.53
CA SER A 550 -12.77 7.84 10.41
C SER A 550 -12.62 7.47 11.90
N MET A 551 -13.42 8.03 12.81
CA MET A 551 -13.34 7.77 14.25
C MET A 551 -13.63 6.31 14.65
N PRO A 552 -14.65 5.58 14.14
CA PRO A 552 -15.01 4.25 14.63
C PRO A 552 -13.85 3.25 14.75
N VAL A 553 -12.98 3.12 13.75
CA VAL A 553 -11.81 2.21 13.85
C VAL A 553 -10.74 2.68 14.83
N ARG A 554 -10.63 3.99 15.10
CA ARG A 554 -9.75 4.56 16.13
C ARG A 554 -10.33 4.35 17.53
N ASP A 555 -11.65 4.41 17.65
CA ASP A 555 -12.36 4.16 18.90
C ASP A 555 -12.28 2.68 19.26
N VAL A 556 -12.36 1.78 18.27
CA VAL A 556 -12.07 0.34 18.43
C VAL A 556 -10.63 0.11 18.91
N ASP A 557 -9.64 0.82 18.36
CA ASP A 557 -8.25 0.74 18.84
C ASP A 557 -8.08 1.31 20.27
N THR A 558 -8.78 2.39 20.61
CA THR A 558 -8.61 3.11 21.89
C THR A 558 -9.41 2.50 23.04
N PHE A 559 -10.62 1.98 22.78
CA PHE A 559 -11.62 1.64 23.80
C PHE A 559 -12.09 0.18 23.77
N PHE A 560 -11.75 -0.62 22.74
CA PHE A 560 -12.04 -2.06 22.76
C PHE A 560 -10.91 -2.81 23.49
N PRO A 561 -11.16 -3.38 24.68
CA PRO A 561 -10.13 -4.05 25.48
C PRO A 561 -9.74 -5.42 24.91
N ALA A 562 -8.54 -5.89 25.25
CA ALA A 562 -8.17 -7.29 25.08
C ALA A 562 -9.05 -8.19 25.97
N SER A 563 -9.51 -9.30 25.39
CA SER A 563 -10.51 -10.21 25.97
C SER A 563 -10.25 -11.66 25.58
N ALA A 564 -10.54 -12.59 26.49
CA ALA A 564 -10.56 -14.02 26.19
C ALA A 564 -11.74 -14.42 25.26
N VAL A 565 -12.78 -13.59 25.17
CA VAL A 565 -13.92 -13.80 24.26
C VAL A 565 -13.45 -13.59 22.81
N PRO A 566 -13.60 -14.58 21.91
CA PRO A 566 -13.14 -14.44 20.54
C PRO A 566 -14.08 -13.51 19.75
N VAL A 567 -13.57 -12.33 19.39
CA VAL A 567 -14.21 -11.37 18.47
C VAL A 567 -13.25 -11.12 17.32
N ARG A 568 -13.73 -11.21 16.07
CA ARG A 568 -12.93 -10.95 14.86
C ARG A 568 -13.13 -9.51 14.42
N PHE A 569 -12.06 -8.74 14.27
CA PHE A 569 -12.13 -7.35 13.78
C PHE A 569 -11.81 -7.28 12.29
N LEU A 570 -12.60 -6.53 11.53
CA LEU A 570 -12.36 -6.25 10.10
C LEU A 570 -12.58 -4.76 9.80
N ALA A 571 -11.87 -4.23 8.81
CA ALA A 571 -12.06 -2.85 8.34
C ALA A 571 -11.43 -2.65 6.94
N ASN A 572 -11.89 -1.65 6.18
CA ASN A 572 -11.29 -1.25 4.90
C ASN A 572 -10.11 -0.28 5.12
N ARG A 573 -8.98 -0.80 5.64
CA ARG A 573 -7.81 0.00 5.99
C ARG A 573 -6.76 0.17 4.89
N GLY A 574 -6.95 -0.42 3.70
CA GLY A 574 -5.99 -0.33 2.60
C GLY A 574 -5.84 1.11 2.09
N ALA A 575 -6.91 1.66 1.54
CA ALA A 575 -7.03 3.06 1.12
C ALA A 575 -7.74 3.93 2.16
N SER A 576 -8.44 3.33 3.15
CA SER A 576 -9.16 4.04 4.22
C SER A 576 -10.39 4.83 3.76
N GLY A 577 -11.02 4.43 2.66
CA GLY A 577 -12.22 5.08 2.10
C GLY A 577 -13.45 5.01 3.03
N ILE A 578 -14.33 6.00 2.92
CA ILE A 578 -15.65 6.00 3.59
C ILE A 578 -16.75 5.35 2.74
N ASP A 579 -16.44 5.09 1.48
CA ASP A 579 -17.24 4.44 0.47
C ASP A 579 -17.27 2.92 0.64
N GLY A 580 -18.38 2.29 0.25
CA GLY A 580 -18.49 0.83 0.21
C GLY A 580 -18.50 0.11 1.56
N VAL A 581 -18.51 0.82 2.68
CA VAL A 581 -18.35 0.23 4.02
C VAL A 581 -19.54 -0.67 4.38
N VAL A 582 -20.78 -0.23 4.10
CA VAL A 582 -22.00 -1.01 4.34
C VAL A 582 -22.00 -2.26 3.45
N SER A 583 -21.68 -2.09 2.18
CA SER A 583 -21.59 -3.17 1.19
C SER A 583 -20.50 -4.19 1.54
N THR A 584 -19.37 -3.74 2.06
CA THR A 584 -18.29 -4.64 2.54
C THR A 584 -18.74 -5.43 3.75
N ALA A 585 -19.38 -4.80 4.75
CA ALA A 585 -19.91 -5.49 5.92
C ALA A 585 -21.02 -6.47 5.55
N ALA A 586 -21.86 -6.13 4.56
CA ALA A 586 -22.83 -7.05 3.98
C ALA A 586 -22.13 -8.24 3.29
N GLY A 587 -21.06 -8.01 2.52
CA GLY A 587 -20.25 -9.09 1.92
C GLY A 587 -19.61 -10.02 2.97
N VAL A 588 -19.16 -9.46 4.10
CA VAL A 588 -18.68 -10.25 5.26
C VAL A 588 -19.81 -11.08 5.87
N ALA A 589 -20.99 -10.50 6.08
CA ALA A 589 -22.15 -11.22 6.61
C ALA A 589 -22.64 -12.34 5.67
N ALA A 590 -22.53 -12.11 4.36
CA ALA A 590 -22.85 -13.08 3.32
C ALA A 590 -21.92 -14.30 3.29
N ALA A 591 -20.66 -14.16 3.74
CA ALA A 591 -19.72 -15.26 3.91
C ALA A 591 -20.13 -16.25 5.03
N GLY A 592 -20.96 -15.82 5.99
CA GLY A 592 -21.60 -16.71 6.97
C GLY A 592 -20.75 -17.12 8.18
N GLU A 593 -19.73 -16.34 8.55
CA GLU A 593 -18.82 -16.66 9.66
C GLU A 593 -19.40 -16.39 11.07
N GLY A 594 -20.57 -15.74 11.16
CA GLY A 594 -21.20 -15.35 12.42
C GLY A 594 -22.07 -14.09 12.24
N PRO A 595 -22.68 -13.57 13.33
CA PRO A 595 -23.32 -12.25 13.29
C PRO A 595 -22.25 -11.17 13.05
N VAL A 596 -22.57 -10.22 12.16
CA VAL A 596 -21.70 -9.08 11.87
C VAL A 596 -22.27 -7.83 12.54
N VAL A 597 -21.43 -7.15 13.31
CA VAL A 597 -21.73 -5.80 13.83
C VAL A 597 -20.87 -4.81 13.05
N LEU A 598 -21.49 -3.88 12.35
CA LEU A 598 -20.83 -2.75 11.70
C LEU A 598 -20.95 -1.52 12.60
N VAL A 599 -19.83 -0.97 13.07
CA VAL A 599 -19.80 0.36 13.72
C VAL A 599 -19.30 1.40 12.73
N ILE A 600 -20.12 2.41 12.42
CA ILE A 600 -19.92 3.33 11.28
C ILE A 600 -20.34 4.76 11.61
N GLY A 601 -19.67 5.76 11.05
CA GLY A 601 -20.06 7.17 11.16
C GLY A 601 -21.14 7.55 10.13
N ASP A 602 -21.98 8.54 10.45
CA ASP A 602 -23.10 9.01 9.61
C ASP A 602 -22.74 9.29 8.14
N LEU A 603 -21.71 10.10 7.84
CA LEU A 603 -21.29 10.36 6.46
C LEU A 603 -20.87 9.10 5.70
N SER A 604 -20.25 8.13 6.38
CA SER A 604 -19.82 6.86 5.75
C SER A 604 -21.02 5.92 5.52
N PHE A 605 -22.01 5.95 6.42
CA PHE A 605 -23.29 5.28 6.25
C PHE A 605 -24.10 5.90 5.10
N TYR A 606 -24.17 7.24 5.02
CA TYR A 606 -24.78 7.99 3.93
C TYR A 606 -24.14 7.67 2.57
N HIS A 607 -22.81 7.63 2.51
CA HIS A 607 -22.08 7.40 1.26
C HIS A 607 -22.36 6.03 0.62
N ASP A 608 -22.81 5.05 1.41
CA ASP A 608 -23.09 3.68 0.96
C ASP A 608 -24.48 3.15 1.35
N LEU A 609 -25.49 4.04 1.42
CA LEU A 609 -26.88 3.65 1.71
C LEU A 609 -27.41 2.56 0.77
N ASN A 610 -27.00 2.55 -0.49
CA ASN A 610 -27.39 1.53 -1.47
C ASN A 610 -26.94 0.12 -1.06
N GLY A 611 -25.87 -0.01 -0.26
CA GLY A 611 -25.41 -1.30 0.28
C GLY A 611 -26.43 -1.98 1.20
N LEU A 612 -27.36 -1.21 1.81
CA LEU A 612 -28.46 -1.74 2.61
C LEU A 612 -29.42 -2.61 1.78
N TRP A 613 -29.56 -2.34 0.47
CA TRP A 613 -30.41 -3.13 -0.41
C TRP A 613 -30.00 -4.60 -0.40
N ALA A 614 -28.70 -4.89 -0.46
CA ALA A 614 -28.18 -6.26 -0.43
C ALA A 614 -28.39 -6.92 0.94
N ALA A 615 -28.15 -6.19 2.03
CA ALA A 615 -28.38 -6.67 3.38
C ALA A 615 -29.85 -7.08 3.60
N ALA A 616 -30.79 -6.27 3.12
CA ALA A 616 -32.22 -6.57 3.16
C ALA A 616 -32.59 -7.73 2.21
N ARG A 617 -32.18 -7.65 0.93
CA ARG A 617 -32.52 -8.62 -0.13
C ARG A 617 -32.07 -10.05 0.17
N TYR A 618 -30.97 -10.22 0.88
CA TYR A 618 -30.44 -11.52 1.30
C TYR A 618 -30.64 -11.83 2.79
N ARG A 619 -31.39 -10.98 3.52
CA ARG A 619 -31.66 -11.10 4.97
C ARG A 619 -30.41 -11.36 5.80
N LEU A 620 -29.33 -10.64 5.50
CA LEU A 620 -28.01 -10.89 6.09
C LEU A 620 -27.99 -10.57 7.60
N PRO A 621 -27.26 -11.35 8.42
CA PRO A 621 -27.17 -11.14 9.87
C PRO A 621 -26.24 -9.97 10.22
N LEU A 622 -26.65 -8.76 9.85
CA LEU A 622 -25.87 -7.52 9.94
C LEU A 622 -26.54 -6.48 10.85
N VAL A 623 -25.94 -6.20 12.00
CA VAL A 623 -26.32 -5.10 12.90
C VAL A 623 -25.48 -3.87 12.57
N VAL A 624 -26.10 -2.78 12.15
CA VAL A 624 -25.41 -1.52 11.83
C VAL A 624 -25.60 -0.51 12.96
N VAL A 625 -24.53 -0.27 13.72
CA VAL A 625 -24.45 0.77 14.74
C VAL A 625 -23.94 2.06 14.10
N VAL A 626 -24.84 3.00 13.85
CA VAL A 626 -24.52 4.31 13.26
C VAL A 626 -24.23 5.29 14.39
N VAL A 627 -22.97 5.71 14.53
CA VAL A 627 -22.59 6.86 15.35
C VAL A 627 -22.85 8.10 14.52
N ASN A 628 -23.92 8.82 14.84
CA ASN A 628 -24.34 10.03 14.15
C ASN A 628 -23.89 11.27 14.95
N ASN A 629 -22.85 11.96 14.46
CA ASN A 629 -22.39 13.26 14.97
C ASN A 629 -22.66 14.41 13.97
N ASP A 630 -23.54 14.15 13.00
CA ASP A 630 -23.99 15.04 11.92
C ASP A 630 -22.80 15.65 11.17
N GLY A 631 -21.95 14.80 10.60
CA GLY A 631 -20.84 15.23 9.75
C GLY A 631 -19.49 14.53 9.98
N GLY A 632 -18.42 15.24 9.62
CA GLY A 632 -17.04 14.75 9.65
C GLY A 632 -16.38 14.87 11.02
N GLY A 633 -16.93 14.23 12.07
CA GLY A 633 -16.46 14.37 13.46
C GLY A 633 -14.93 14.30 13.67
N ILE A 634 -14.21 13.48 12.90
CA ILE A 634 -12.73 13.40 12.91
C ILE A 634 -12.02 14.73 12.69
N PHE A 635 -12.56 15.63 11.87
CA PHE A 635 -11.90 16.90 11.55
C PHE A 635 -11.85 17.83 12.77
N SER A 636 -12.73 17.64 13.75
CA SER A 636 -12.72 18.34 15.04
C SER A 636 -11.49 18.00 15.91
N PHE A 637 -10.78 16.90 15.61
CA PHE A 637 -9.51 16.52 16.23
C PHE A 637 -8.28 17.09 15.52
N LEU A 638 -8.44 17.68 14.34
CA LEU A 638 -7.35 18.16 13.49
C LEU A 638 -7.18 19.69 13.58
N PRO A 639 -6.01 20.25 13.20
CA PRO A 639 -5.71 21.67 13.40
C PRO A 639 -6.72 22.63 12.76
N GLN A 640 -7.35 22.25 11.64
CA GLN A 640 -8.37 23.06 10.96
C GLN A 640 -9.64 23.31 11.78
N ALA A 641 -9.88 22.57 12.87
CA ALA A 641 -10.96 22.85 13.82
C ALA A 641 -10.81 24.20 14.57
N ARG A 642 -9.70 24.92 14.34
CA ARG A 642 -9.42 26.27 14.86
C ARG A 642 -9.71 27.39 13.85
N LEU A 643 -10.13 27.06 12.62
CA LEU A 643 -10.56 28.04 11.62
C LEU A 643 -11.88 28.70 12.03
N ASP A 644 -12.35 29.67 11.22
CA ASP A 644 -13.68 30.24 11.41
C ASP A 644 -14.76 29.13 11.44
N PRO A 645 -15.72 29.16 12.38
CA PRO A 645 -16.75 28.12 12.45
C PRO A 645 -17.57 27.95 11.16
N GLY A 646 -17.88 29.01 10.42
CA GLY A 646 -18.59 28.90 9.15
C GLY A 646 -17.74 28.22 8.06
N GLU A 647 -16.46 28.57 7.97
CA GLU A 647 -15.50 27.93 7.07
C GLU A 647 -15.27 26.45 7.43
N PHE A 648 -15.06 26.15 8.73
CA PHE A 648 -14.86 24.78 9.19
C PHE A 648 -16.07 23.89 8.90
N GLU A 649 -17.27 24.35 9.26
CA GLU A 649 -18.49 23.55 9.14
C GLU A 649 -18.92 23.37 7.67
N SER A 650 -18.62 24.32 6.77
CA SER A 650 -18.95 24.19 5.34
C SER A 650 -18.00 23.28 4.55
N LEU A 651 -16.72 23.19 4.95
CA LEU A 651 -15.69 22.45 4.20
C LEU A 651 -15.23 21.12 4.83
N TRP A 652 -15.37 20.96 6.15
CA TRP A 652 -14.94 19.76 6.87
C TRP A 652 -16.01 19.18 7.80
N GLY A 653 -16.73 20.03 8.54
CA GLY A 653 -17.84 19.58 9.36
C GLY A 653 -18.90 18.91 8.50
N THR A 654 -19.32 19.57 7.42
CA THR A 654 -20.31 19.11 6.44
C THR A 654 -21.54 18.45 7.09
N PRO A 655 -22.23 19.15 8.02
CA PRO A 655 -23.48 18.64 8.60
C PRO A 655 -24.52 18.43 7.51
N HIS A 656 -25.26 17.34 7.61
CA HIS A 656 -26.13 16.83 6.55
C HIS A 656 -27.61 16.82 6.97
N GLY A 657 -27.92 16.84 8.26
CA GLY A 657 -29.29 16.98 8.79
C GLY A 657 -30.24 15.81 8.46
N LEU A 658 -29.71 14.68 7.96
CA LEU A 658 -30.52 13.56 7.49
C LEU A 658 -31.10 12.75 8.67
N ASP A 659 -32.29 12.20 8.46
CA ASP A 659 -32.90 11.23 9.38
C ASP A 659 -32.88 9.83 8.75
N PHE A 660 -31.97 8.98 9.24
CA PHE A 660 -31.76 7.63 8.72
C PHE A 660 -32.93 6.66 8.97
N ARG A 661 -33.97 7.07 9.72
CA ARG A 661 -35.26 6.35 9.76
C ARG A 661 -35.86 6.18 8.36
N HIS A 662 -35.71 7.18 7.49
CA HIS A 662 -36.23 7.11 6.13
C HIS A 662 -35.45 6.13 5.25
N ALA A 663 -34.13 6.04 5.43
CA ALA A 663 -33.30 5.04 4.74
C ALA A 663 -33.60 3.62 5.23
N ALA A 664 -33.80 3.42 6.54
CA ALA A 664 -34.20 2.14 7.09
C ALA A 664 -35.59 1.71 6.56
N ALA A 665 -36.56 2.62 6.54
CA ALA A 665 -37.90 2.38 6.00
C ALA A 665 -37.89 2.05 4.49
N LEU A 666 -37.05 2.72 3.69
CA LEU A 666 -36.91 2.47 2.25
C LEU A 666 -36.53 1.01 1.94
N TYR A 667 -35.69 0.40 2.77
CA TYR A 667 -35.25 -1.00 2.60
C TYR A 667 -35.97 -2.00 3.51
N GLY A 668 -36.99 -1.57 4.27
CA GLY A 668 -37.73 -2.43 5.20
C GLY A 668 -36.90 -2.93 6.40
N ILE A 669 -35.84 -2.21 6.78
CA ILE A 669 -34.91 -2.63 7.83
C ILE A 669 -35.38 -2.08 9.20
N PRO A 670 -35.46 -2.92 10.25
CA PRO A 670 -35.72 -2.46 11.62
C PRO A 670 -34.73 -1.39 12.08
N TYR A 671 -35.25 -0.32 12.68
CA TYR A 671 -34.46 0.80 13.17
C TYR A 671 -34.77 1.10 14.64
N ARG A 672 -33.72 1.36 15.43
CA ARG A 672 -33.80 1.92 16.78
C ARG A 672 -32.90 3.16 16.85
N ARG A 673 -33.33 4.18 17.59
CA ARG A 673 -32.46 5.30 18.02
C ARG A 673 -32.27 5.17 19.53
N ALA A 674 -31.03 5.12 20.00
CA ALA A 674 -30.72 5.05 21.42
C ALA A 674 -30.57 6.47 21.99
N SER A 675 -31.32 6.77 23.05
CA SER A 675 -31.25 8.01 23.83
C SER A 675 -30.44 7.87 25.12
N THR A 676 -30.32 6.66 25.65
CA THR A 676 -29.58 6.31 26.87
C THR A 676 -28.74 5.06 26.64
N TRP A 677 -27.85 4.75 27.59
CA TRP A 677 -27.06 3.51 27.53
C TRP A 677 -27.87 2.23 27.74
N ASP A 678 -28.97 2.30 28.49
CA ASP A 678 -29.90 1.16 28.61
C ASP A 678 -30.68 0.94 27.30
N ASP A 679 -31.14 2.02 26.64
CA ASP A 679 -31.73 1.93 25.29
C ASP A 679 -30.73 1.32 24.30
N PHE A 680 -29.46 1.72 24.37
CA PHE A 680 -28.40 1.21 23.49
C PHE A 680 -28.15 -0.28 23.71
N ARG A 681 -27.96 -0.71 24.97
CA ARG A 681 -27.78 -2.12 25.32
C ARG A 681 -28.96 -2.97 24.85
N ALA A 682 -30.19 -2.53 25.14
CA ALA A 682 -31.40 -3.24 24.72
C ALA A 682 -31.54 -3.30 23.18
N ALA A 683 -31.29 -2.20 22.46
CA ALA A 683 -31.39 -2.16 21.00
C ALA A 683 -30.34 -3.05 20.31
N VAL A 684 -29.09 -3.06 20.80
CA VAL A 684 -28.04 -3.93 20.28
C VAL A 684 -28.33 -5.40 20.59
N GLN A 685 -28.80 -5.73 21.79
CA GLN A 685 -29.19 -7.10 22.14
C GLN A 685 -30.39 -7.60 21.31
N GLU A 686 -31.41 -6.77 21.09
CA GLU A 686 -32.55 -7.10 20.23
C GLU A 686 -32.09 -7.36 18.78
N ALA A 687 -31.19 -6.51 18.26
CA ALA A 687 -30.62 -6.64 16.93
C ALA A 687 -29.74 -7.88 16.78
N LEU A 688 -28.88 -8.19 17.77
CA LEU A 688 -28.06 -9.39 17.79
C LEU A 688 -28.89 -10.67 17.90
N ALA A 689 -29.95 -10.68 18.72
CA ALA A 689 -30.87 -11.81 18.81
C ALA A 689 -31.56 -12.08 17.46
N ARG A 690 -32.01 -11.04 16.75
CA ARG A 690 -32.55 -11.16 15.38
C ARG A 690 -31.50 -11.71 14.41
N ALA A 691 -30.29 -11.15 14.41
CA ALA A 691 -29.19 -11.59 13.54
C ALA A 691 -28.73 -13.05 13.82
N GLY A 692 -28.81 -13.50 15.07
CA GLY A 692 -28.47 -14.86 15.48
C GLY A 692 -29.53 -15.93 15.16
N THR A 693 -30.75 -15.54 14.76
CA THR A 693 -31.79 -16.52 14.39
C THR A 693 -31.61 -17.04 12.97
N THR A 694 -31.19 -18.30 12.85
CA THR A 694 -31.03 -18.99 11.55
C THR A 694 -32.38 -19.16 10.84
N PRO A 695 -32.49 -18.81 9.54
CA PRO A 695 -33.68 -19.14 8.75
C PRO A 695 -33.91 -20.66 8.72
N GLY A 696 -34.98 -21.12 9.36
CA GLY A 696 -35.39 -22.54 9.38
C GLY A 696 -35.56 -23.19 10.75
N GLN A 697 -35.15 -22.56 11.86
CA GLN A 697 -35.43 -23.10 13.22
C GLN A 697 -36.80 -22.72 13.80
N ALA A 698 -37.58 -21.88 13.11
CA ALA A 698 -38.96 -21.59 13.47
C ALA A 698 -39.91 -22.73 13.02
N GLY A 699 -39.86 -23.87 13.71
CA GLY A 699 -40.61 -25.07 13.31
C GLY A 699 -40.52 -26.22 14.31
N GLY A 700 -40.92 -26.02 15.57
CA GLY A 700 -40.81 -27.06 16.59
C GLY A 700 -41.59 -26.81 17.88
N SER A 701 -42.91 -27.05 17.85
CA SER A 701 -43.85 -27.02 19.00
C SER A 701 -44.11 -25.61 19.60
N THR A 702 -45.29 -25.27 20.14
CA THR A 702 -46.45 -26.06 20.61
C THR A 702 -47.78 -25.36 20.29
N GLY A 703 -48.89 -26.13 20.35
CA GLY A 703 -50.16 -25.66 20.93
C GLY A 703 -50.99 -24.63 20.18
N ALA A 704 -52.06 -25.07 19.52
CA ALA A 704 -53.11 -24.18 19.04
C ALA A 704 -54.01 -23.67 20.19
N THR A 705 -54.07 -22.35 20.39
CA THR A 705 -55.27 -21.58 20.76
C THR A 705 -55.09 -20.14 20.28
N GLY A 706 -56.14 -19.54 19.71
CA GLY A 706 -56.00 -18.30 18.92
C GLY A 706 -56.15 -16.99 19.70
N GLY A 707 -55.63 -15.91 19.13
CA GLY A 707 -55.91 -14.54 19.55
C GLY A 707 -54.84 -13.51 19.13
N SER A 708 -55.27 -12.36 18.61
CA SER A 708 -54.48 -11.14 18.36
C SER A 708 -53.38 -11.19 17.27
N THR A 709 -53.73 -10.71 16.07
CA THR A 709 -52.79 -10.43 14.97
C THR A 709 -51.95 -9.18 15.22
N GLY A 710 -50.81 -9.35 15.90
CA GLY A 710 -49.64 -8.48 15.68
C GLY A 710 -48.86 -8.96 14.44
N PRO A 711 -48.00 -8.13 13.83
CA PRO A 711 -47.16 -8.58 12.71
C PRO A 711 -46.15 -9.61 13.20
N GLU A 712 -46.17 -10.82 12.62
CA GLU A 712 -45.17 -11.85 12.88
C GLU A 712 -43.77 -11.32 12.55
N VAL A 713 -42.91 -11.26 13.57
CA VAL A 713 -41.51 -10.85 13.40
C VAL A 713 -40.75 -12.01 12.76
N ALA A 714 -40.66 -11.99 11.42
CA ALA A 714 -39.93 -13.00 10.68
C ALA A 714 -38.45 -13.06 11.10
N ALA A 715 -37.99 -14.23 11.54
CA ALA A 715 -36.64 -14.49 12.03
C ALA A 715 -35.54 -14.20 10.98
N GLY A 716 -34.40 -13.67 11.43
CA GLY A 716 -33.23 -13.33 10.60
C GLY A 716 -33.38 -12.08 9.73
N GLY A 717 -32.34 -11.25 9.68
CA GLY A 717 -32.26 -10.04 8.84
C GLY A 717 -31.38 -8.95 9.45
N PRO A 718 -31.07 -7.88 8.69
CA PRO A 718 -30.29 -6.75 9.20
C PRO A 718 -31.09 -5.88 10.16
N ALA A 719 -30.41 -5.06 10.96
CA ALA A 719 -31.02 -4.05 11.83
C ALA A 719 -30.11 -2.83 11.99
N ILE A 720 -30.68 -1.65 12.23
CA ILE A 720 -29.95 -0.38 12.40
C ILE A 720 -30.18 0.16 13.82
N VAL A 721 -29.10 0.53 14.50
CA VAL A 721 -29.09 1.21 15.80
C VAL A 721 -28.36 2.55 15.63
N GLU A 722 -29.09 3.66 15.64
CA GLU A 722 -28.49 5.01 15.58
C GLU A 722 -28.23 5.55 16.99
N VAL A 723 -27.00 5.98 17.25
CA VAL A 723 -26.60 6.72 18.45
C VAL A 723 -26.27 8.15 18.03
N ARG A 724 -27.04 9.12 18.51
CA ARG A 724 -26.75 10.54 18.25
C ARG A 724 -25.78 11.09 19.29
N THR A 725 -24.77 11.83 18.83
CA THR A 725 -23.74 12.45 19.68
C THR A 725 -23.40 13.85 19.14
N ASP A 726 -22.70 14.67 19.91
CA ASP A 726 -22.27 16.01 19.50
C ASP A 726 -20.76 16.01 19.16
N ARG A 727 -20.40 16.38 17.92
CA ARG A 727 -19.01 16.34 17.45
C ARG A 727 -18.02 17.16 18.29
N ARG A 728 -18.47 18.24 18.93
CA ARG A 728 -17.62 19.12 19.75
C ARG A 728 -17.39 18.50 21.13
N ARG A 729 -18.47 18.02 21.77
CA ARG A 729 -18.40 17.24 23.02
C ARG A 729 -17.59 15.96 22.85
N ASN A 730 -17.69 15.27 21.71
CA ASN A 730 -16.91 14.05 21.45
C ASN A 730 -15.40 14.29 21.57
N VAL A 731 -14.88 15.43 21.07
CA VAL A 731 -13.46 15.81 21.25
C VAL A 731 -13.11 16.04 22.72
N GLU A 732 -13.99 16.70 23.48
CA GLU A 732 -13.79 16.89 24.92
C GLU A 732 -13.81 15.56 25.69
N HIS A 733 -14.76 14.68 25.39
CA HIS A 733 -14.89 13.35 25.98
C HIS A 733 -13.59 12.53 25.80
N HIS A 734 -13.09 12.44 24.57
CA HIS A 734 -11.80 11.79 24.28
C HIS A 734 -10.64 12.40 25.08
N ARG A 735 -10.54 13.75 25.12
CA ARG A 735 -9.48 14.44 25.86
C ARG A 735 -9.57 14.18 27.38
N ARG A 736 -10.78 14.13 27.95
CA ARG A 736 -10.99 13.81 29.37
C ARG A 736 -10.52 12.40 29.70
N VAL A 737 -10.74 11.41 28.82
CA VAL A 737 -10.20 10.06 29.02
C VAL A 737 -8.68 10.05 29.00
N TRP A 738 -8.04 10.70 28.01
CA TRP A 738 -6.57 10.77 27.96
C TRP A 738 -5.98 11.50 29.17
N GLN A 739 -6.61 12.59 29.64
CA GLN A 739 -6.23 13.31 30.86
C GLN A 739 -6.36 12.44 32.11
N ALA A 740 -7.45 11.68 32.25
CA ALA A 740 -7.65 10.76 33.36
C ALA A 740 -6.61 9.63 33.37
N VAL A 741 -6.21 9.11 32.20
CA VAL A 741 -5.13 8.14 32.04
C VAL A 741 -3.79 8.72 32.46
N THR A 742 -3.40 9.90 31.95
CA THR A 742 -2.16 10.60 32.36
C THR A 742 -2.14 10.85 33.88
N ALA A 743 -3.23 11.35 34.46
CA ALA A 743 -3.33 11.61 35.90
C ALA A 743 -3.11 10.34 36.73
N ALA A 744 -3.80 9.25 36.41
CA ALA A 744 -3.66 7.97 37.12
C ALA A 744 -2.24 7.37 37.02
N LEU A 745 -1.54 7.58 35.90
CA LEU A 745 -0.14 7.15 35.73
C LEU A 745 0.82 8.04 36.55
N ALA A 746 0.61 9.35 36.56
CA ALA A 746 1.41 10.29 37.36
C ALA A 746 1.24 10.08 38.88
N GLU A 747 0.01 9.81 39.34
CA GLU A 747 -0.30 9.38 40.72
C GLU A 747 0.44 8.10 41.10
N ALA A 748 0.50 7.13 40.17
CA ALA A 748 1.24 5.88 40.33
C ALA A 748 2.77 6.01 40.20
N GLY A 749 3.30 7.24 40.04
CA GLY A 749 4.72 7.56 39.96
C GLY A 749 5.36 7.32 38.59
N ILE A 750 4.57 7.08 37.55
CA ILE A 750 5.03 6.77 36.19
C ILE A 750 5.11 8.08 35.39
N GLY A 751 6.17 8.26 34.60
CA GLY A 751 6.39 9.48 33.81
C GLY A 751 6.95 10.68 34.58
N LYS A 752 7.26 10.56 35.87
CA LYS A 752 7.93 11.67 36.60
C LYS A 752 9.37 11.87 36.12
N PRO A 753 9.85 13.12 35.97
CA PRO A 753 11.25 13.38 35.65
C PRO A 753 12.16 12.90 36.79
N ALA A 754 13.32 12.33 36.44
CA ALA A 754 14.33 11.89 37.40
C ALA A 754 14.93 13.11 38.12
N GLY A 755 14.40 13.41 39.31
CA GLY A 755 14.78 14.57 40.13
C GLY A 755 13.80 14.86 41.27
N GLU A 756 12.51 14.54 41.11
CA GLU A 756 11.47 14.79 42.14
C GLU A 756 11.07 13.52 42.92
N SER A 757 12.06 12.84 43.48
CA SER A 757 11.87 11.86 44.56
C SER A 757 12.27 12.48 45.89
N GLY A 758 11.39 13.30 46.47
CA GLY A 758 11.53 13.75 47.85
C GLY A 758 11.50 12.54 48.82
N PRO A 759 12.28 12.54 49.90
CA PRO A 759 12.32 11.42 50.85
C PRO A 759 10.96 11.27 51.56
N GLY A 760 10.61 10.02 51.86
CA GLY A 760 9.22 9.62 52.13
C GLY A 760 8.60 10.17 53.41
N ALA A 761 7.28 10.41 53.36
CA ALA A 761 6.46 10.70 54.52
C ALA A 761 6.02 9.42 55.25
N ALA A 762 6.92 8.82 56.03
CA ALA A 762 6.52 7.95 57.13
C ALA A 762 6.03 8.85 58.29
N GLY A 763 4.73 8.77 58.63
CA GLY A 763 4.07 9.80 59.44
C GLY A 763 4.25 9.67 60.95
N ARG A 764 3.71 10.66 61.68
CA ARG A 764 3.21 10.54 63.07
C ARG A 764 2.16 11.63 63.36
N PRO A 765 1.30 11.46 64.39
CA PRO A 765 -0.01 12.10 64.47
C PRO A 765 0.03 13.53 65.02
N GLY A 766 -1.02 14.31 64.72
CA GLY A 766 -1.18 15.68 65.21
C GLY A 766 -1.88 15.78 66.58
N PRO A 767 -1.98 17.00 67.14
CA PRO A 767 -2.84 17.30 68.28
C PRO A 767 -4.19 17.91 67.84
N LYS A 768 -5.23 17.68 68.64
CA LYS A 768 -6.43 18.51 68.65
C LYS A 768 -6.15 19.76 69.48
N ASP A 769 -6.75 20.90 69.12
CA ASP A 769 -7.73 21.61 69.95
C ASP A 769 -8.05 23.01 69.38
N ALA A 770 -9.31 23.43 69.55
CA ALA A 770 -9.80 24.80 69.34
C ALA A 770 -9.82 25.53 70.71
N PRO A 771 -10.18 26.83 70.86
CA PRO A 771 -10.83 27.75 69.90
C PRO A 771 -10.32 29.23 69.92
N GLY A 772 -10.96 30.12 69.14
CA GLY A 772 -11.18 31.52 69.59
C GLY A 772 -10.78 32.71 68.68
N ALA A 773 -11.80 33.36 68.11
CA ALA A 773 -12.00 34.83 68.00
C ALA A 773 -11.02 35.81 67.26
N ALA A 774 -11.65 36.60 66.35
CA ALA A 774 -11.56 38.07 66.19
C ALA A 774 -10.38 38.79 65.46
N ALA A 775 -10.62 39.09 64.17
CA ALA A 775 -10.70 40.43 63.54
C ALA A 775 -9.56 41.50 63.55
N SER A 776 -9.06 41.82 62.34
CA SER A 776 -9.00 43.19 61.73
C SER A 776 -8.59 43.06 60.23
N ARG A 777 -9.35 43.55 59.23
CA ARG A 777 -9.35 44.92 58.61
C ARG A 777 -7.93 45.40 58.27
N THR A 778 -7.57 45.88 57.06
CA THR A 778 -8.27 46.56 55.93
C THR A 778 -7.62 46.21 54.57
N GLY A 779 -8.20 46.43 53.37
CA GLY A 779 -9.53 46.92 53.00
C GLY A 779 -9.63 47.32 51.51
N THR A 780 -10.83 47.14 50.93
CA THR A 780 -11.43 47.87 49.77
C THR A 780 -10.73 47.90 48.39
N GLY A 781 -11.45 47.81 47.26
CA GLY A 781 -12.89 47.61 47.07
C GLY A 781 -13.37 48.00 45.65
N ARG A 782 -14.30 47.22 45.08
CA ARG A 782 -14.88 47.38 43.72
C ARG A 782 -16.37 47.74 43.81
N TRP A 783 -16.83 48.75 43.05
CA TRP A 783 -18.23 49.21 42.84
C TRP A 783 -18.19 50.27 41.71
N ARG A 784 -19.18 50.59 40.85
CA ARG A 784 -20.53 50.09 40.45
C ARG A 784 -20.58 50.15 38.89
N GLY A 785 -21.62 49.79 38.12
CA GLY A 785 -23.00 49.36 38.37
C GLY A 785 -24.01 50.36 37.79
N GLY A 786 -24.78 49.99 36.74
CA GLY A 786 -25.84 50.86 36.19
C GLY A 786 -26.19 50.64 34.71
N SER A 787 -27.37 50.05 34.48
CA SER A 787 -28.07 49.75 33.22
C SER A 787 -28.43 50.94 32.29
N GLY A 788 -28.56 50.68 30.98
CA GLY A 788 -29.41 51.48 30.07
C GLY A 788 -28.93 51.51 28.61
N GLY A 789 -29.77 51.07 27.66
CA GLY A 789 -29.66 51.40 26.22
C GLY A 789 -31.01 51.95 25.72
N PRO A 790 -31.28 52.02 24.40
CA PRO A 790 -30.41 51.86 23.23
C PRO A 790 -30.41 53.11 22.30
N GLY A 791 -29.59 53.14 21.24
CA GLY A 791 -29.63 54.23 20.24
C GLY A 791 -28.83 53.95 18.96
N SER A 792 -29.46 54.14 17.80
CA SER A 792 -28.91 53.94 16.44
C SER A 792 -28.18 55.16 15.88
N GLY A 793 -27.18 54.99 15.01
CA GLY A 793 -26.60 56.12 14.26
C GLY A 793 -25.44 55.78 13.32
N SER A 794 -25.65 55.97 12.03
CA SER A 794 -24.77 55.76 10.87
C SER A 794 -23.58 56.72 10.70
N GLY A 795 -22.49 56.23 10.08
CA GLY A 795 -21.89 56.86 8.87
C GLY A 795 -20.68 57.80 8.98
N GLY A 796 -19.84 57.80 7.93
CA GLY A 796 -18.76 58.78 7.64
C GLY A 796 -17.40 58.43 8.27
N ALA A 797 -16.25 58.19 7.60
CA ALA A 797 -15.65 58.62 6.32
C ALA A 797 -14.64 59.80 6.42
N GLU A 798 -13.34 59.42 6.42
CA GLU A 798 -12.15 60.18 5.98
C GLU A 798 -11.75 61.50 6.72
N PRO A 799 -10.69 62.25 6.30
CA PRO A 799 -9.33 61.96 6.79
C PRO A 799 -8.51 63.22 7.18
N TRP A 800 -7.34 63.08 7.81
CA TRP A 800 -6.25 64.06 7.63
C TRP A 800 -4.85 63.56 7.98
N THR A 801 -3.88 63.84 7.10
CA THR A 801 -2.43 63.71 7.30
C THR A 801 -1.85 64.98 7.92
N PRO A 802 -0.68 64.90 8.59
CA PRO A 802 0.31 65.96 8.37
C PRO A 802 1.77 65.49 8.23
N THR A 803 2.59 66.43 7.76
CA THR A 803 3.96 66.29 7.24
C THR A 803 5.07 66.73 8.20
N THR A 804 6.15 65.94 8.27
CA THR A 804 7.61 66.26 8.28
C THR A 804 8.21 67.55 8.91
N ARG A 805 9.49 67.41 9.37
CA ARG A 805 10.57 68.42 9.65
C ARG A 805 10.64 69.01 11.08
N ASP A 806 11.82 69.32 11.66
CA ASP A 806 13.24 69.10 11.27
C ASP A 806 14.22 69.22 12.48
N GLY A 807 15.45 68.67 12.35
CA GLY A 807 16.68 68.97 13.13
C GLY A 807 16.83 68.34 14.54
N GLY A 808 18.01 67.90 15.05
CA GLY A 808 19.41 67.83 14.54
C GLY A 808 20.42 68.02 15.72
N GLY A 809 21.67 67.50 15.77
CA GLY A 809 22.44 66.58 14.91
C GLY A 809 23.91 66.42 15.40
N GLY A 810 24.63 65.35 15.01
CA GLY A 810 26.04 65.02 15.40
C GLY A 810 26.15 63.83 16.39
N SER A 811 27.12 62.90 16.34
CA SER A 811 28.32 62.71 15.49
C SER A 811 28.68 61.21 15.34
N GLU A 812 29.42 60.85 14.28
CA GLU A 812 29.79 59.49 13.80
C GLU A 812 31.16 58.93 14.35
N PRO A 813 31.66 57.71 13.99
CA PRO A 813 31.07 56.35 13.93
C PRO A 813 32.08 55.25 14.49
N PRO A 814 32.19 53.97 14.01
CA PRO A 814 31.33 52.77 14.10
C PRO A 814 32.11 51.51 14.66
N PRO A 815 31.78 50.22 14.35
CA PRO A 815 30.65 49.43 14.86
C PRO A 815 31.00 47.97 15.32
N GLY A 816 30.02 47.23 15.87
CA GLY A 816 30.07 45.75 15.87
C GLY A 816 28.93 45.03 16.62
N GLY A 817 28.23 44.12 15.95
CA GLY A 817 27.38 43.08 16.58
C GLY A 817 25.86 43.18 16.39
N ARG A 818 25.27 42.25 15.63
CA ARG A 818 23.80 42.03 15.53
C ARG A 818 23.29 41.09 16.63
N PRO A 819 22.00 41.19 17.01
CA PRO A 819 21.24 40.07 17.57
C PRO A 819 20.01 39.71 16.71
N GLY A 820 19.44 38.52 16.96
CA GLY A 820 17.99 38.30 16.90
C GLY A 820 17.40 37.71 15.62
N GLY A 821 16.88 36.49 15.74
CA GLY A 821 15.81 35.95 14.89
C GLY A 821 14.78 35.24 15.78
N GLY A 822 13.50 35.58 15.63
CA GLY A 822 12.36 34.93 16.29
C GLY A 822 11.52 34.17 15.26
N ALA A 823 10.78 33.15 15.72
CA ALA A 823 10.09 32.16 14.88
C ALA A 823 8.66 32.55 14.45
N GLY A 824 8.04 31.71 13.59
CA GLY A 824 6.63 31.75 13.19
C GLY A 824 6.46 31.40 11.70
N GLU A 825 6.34 30.11 11.34
CA GLU A 825 5.09 29.33 11.16
C GLU A 825 4.44 29.48 9.76
N GLY A 826 3.82 28.41 9.24
CA GLY A 826 2.87 28.52 8.10
C GLY A 826 2.97 27.48 6.97
N GLY A 827 2.60 26.22 7.21
CA GLY A 827 2.72 25.09 6.28
C GLY A 827 1.87 25.08 4.98
N GLY A 828 1.93 23.95 4.24
CA GLY A 828 0.89 23.61 3.25
C GLY A 828 1.25 22.68 2.08
N LYS A 829 0.74 21.43 2.12
CA LYS A 829 0.29 20.55 0.99
C LYS A 829 1.27 20.23 -0.18
N GLY A 830 1.42 18.97 -0.65
CA GLY A 830 0.86 17.71 -0.19
C GLY A 830 0.97 16.52 -1.18
N ALA A 831 0.84 15.31 -0.62
CA ALA A 831 0.62 14.00 -1.26
C ALA A 831 1.77 13.34 -2.07
N ARG A 832 1.50 12.14 -2.61
CA ARG A 832 2.41 10.97 -2.58
C ARG A 832 2.94 10.52 -3.95
N ALA A 833 4.15 9.96 -3.94
CA ALA A 833 4.59 8.92 -4.88
C ALA A 833 5.39 7.81 -4.15
N ALA A 834 5.48 6.64 -4.80
CA ALA A 834 6.05 5.36 -4.35
C ALA A 834 7.19 5.37 -3.30
N GLY A 835 7.15 4.39 -2.38
CA GLY A 835 8.15 4.23 -1.32
C GLY A 835 9.49 3.66 -1.79
N PHE A 836 10.57 4.20 -1.23
CA PHE A 836 11.94 3.70 -1.31
C PHE A 836 12.51 3.60 0.12
N VAL A 837 13.24 2.53 0.45
CA VAL A 837 13.95 2.36 1.74
C VAL A 837 15.21 1.49 1.51
N ARG A 838 16.34 1.68 2.21
CA ARG A 838 16.72 2.65 3.27
C ARG A 838 18.05 3.32 2.93
N VAL A 839 18.35 4.44 3.57
CA VAL A 839 19.64 5.14 3.43
C VAL A 839 20.46 5.06 4.72
N ARG A 840 21.54 4.27 4.65
CA ARG A 840 22.89 4.83 4.80
C ARG A 840 23.66 4.37 3.57
N GLY A 841 23.91 5.31 2.67
CA GLY A 841 24.32 5.03 1.29
C GLY A 841 23.13 4.76 0.36
N VAL A 842 22.93 5.59 -0.68
CA VAL A 842 21.71 5.58 -1.50
C VAL A 842 21.94 4.90 -2.84
N ARG A 843 21.15 3.85 -3.12
CA ARG A 843 21.05 3.25 -4.46
C ARG A 843 19.58 3.20 -4.89
N TYR A 844 19.22 3.85 -5.99
CA TYR A 844 17.89 3.76 -6.61
C TYR A 844 17.94 2.96 -7.93
N TYR A 845 16.76 2.64 -8.44
CA TYR A 845 16.55 1.98 -9.73
C TYR A 845 15.26 2.52 -10.37
N ILE A 846 15.19 2.48 -11.70
CA ILE A 846 14.06 2.97 -12.48
C ILE A 846 13.23 1.77 -12.95
N GLU A 847 11.96 1.71 -12.56
CA GLU A 847 11.02 0.76 -13.17
C GLU A 847 10.32 1.42 -14.37
N ALA A 848 10.92 1.31 -15.55
CA ALA A 848 10.22 1.67 -16.78
C ALA A 848 9.04 0.73 -17.02
N GLU A 849 7.93 1.33 -17.42
CA GLU A 849 6.66 0.64 -17.69
C GLU A 849 6.73 -0.23 -18.94
N GLY A 850 5.79 -1.18 -19.02
CA GLY A 850 5.58 -2.00 -20.20
C GLY A 850 5.09 -1.18 -21.40
N ASP A 851 5.20 -1.79 -22.58
CA ASP A 851 5.01 -1.15 -23.88
C ASP A 851 3.80 -0.20 -24.00
N LEU A 852 4.07 1.05 -24.38
CA LEU A 852 3.10 1.89 -25.05
C LEU A 852 3.10 1.54 -26.55
N GLY A 853 1.95 1.09 -27.05
CA GLY A 853 1.73 0.85 -28.48
C GLY A 853 1.89 2.12 -29.31
N ALA A 854 2.29 1.97 -30.57
CA ALA A 854 2.54 3.09 -31.47
C ALA A 854 1.24 3.82 -31.86
N GLY A 855 1.22 5.15 -31.75
CA GLY A 855 0.01 5.95 -32.01
C GLY A 855 0.21 7.47 -32.12
N ALA A 856 1.23 7.93 -32.85
CA ALA A 856 1.33 9.35 -33.24
C ALA A 856 2.21 9.54 -34.49
N GLY A 857 1.57 9.65 -35.66
CA GLY A 857 2.26 10.08 -36.89
C GLY A 857 2.64 11.56 -36.79
N ARG A 858 3.92 11.89 -37.00
CA ARG A 858 4.36 13.29 -37.10
C ARG A 858 3.84 13.91 -38.40
N ALA A 859 2.85 14.80 -38.30
CA ALA A 859 2.56 15.74 -39.37
C ALA A 859 3.72 16.75 -39.47
N ALA A 860 4.32 16.86 -40.65
CA ALA A 860 5.34 17.88 -40.91
C ALA A 860 4.69 19.27 -40.96
N ARG A 861 5.38 20.29 -40.44
CA ARG A 861 5.10 21.69 -40.77
C ARG A 861 6.32 22.26 -41.49
N GLN A 862 6.09 22.70 -42.71
CA GLN A 862 6.92 23.68 -43.40
C GLN A 862 6.25 25.04 -43.17
N ASP A 863 7.02 26.06 -42.79
CA ASP A 863 6.57 27.44 -42.89
C ASP A 863 6.68 27.92 -44.35
N PRO A 864 5.86 28.90 -44.74
CA PRO A 864 6.46 30.16 -45.18
C PRO A 864 5.78 31.41 -44.61
N GLU A 865 6.43 32.55 -44.84
CA GLU A 865 6.18 33.84 -44.17
C GLU A 865 5.01 34.70 -44.74
N ALA A 866 4.68 35.74 -43.94
CA ALA A 866 4.28 37.10 -44.33
C ALA A 866 2.81 37.42 -44.72
N GLY A 867 2.25 38.46 -44.05
CA GLY A 867 1.47 39.49 -44.76
C GLY A 867 0.24 40.14 -44.09
N VAL A 868 0.43 41.33 -43.48
CA VAL A 868 -0.42 42.56 -43.57
C VAL A 868 -1.80 42.68 -42.86
N ASP A 869 -1.89 43.71 -42.00
CA ASP A 869 -2.98 44.62 -41.54
C ASP A 869 -4.47 44.22 -41.37
N GLY A 870 -5.04 44.71 -40.25
CA GLY A 870 -6.13 45.71 -40.36
C GLY A 870 -7.44 45.54 -39.55
N GLY A 871 -7.65 46.40 -38.53
CA GLY A 871 -8.92 47.14 -38.39
C GLY A 871 -10.05 46.68 -37.43
N ALA A 872 -10.13 47.35 -36.27
CA ALA A 872 -11.33 47.92 -35.61
C ALA A 872 -12.54 47.07 -35.08
N LEU A 873 -13.04 47.53 -33.92
CA LEU A 873 -14.30 47.20 -33.20
C LEU A 873 -15.49 48.06 -33.75
N PRO A 874 -16.74 48.15 -33.19
CA PRO A 874 -17.32 47.57 -31.95
C PRO A 874 -18.82 47.15 -31.96
N ALA A 875 -19.33 46.80 -30.75
CA ALA A 875 -20.68 47.08 -30.19
C ALA A 875 -21.85 46.05 -30.25
N SER A 876 -22.38 45.74 -29.05
CA SER A 876 -23.71 45.18 -28.73
C SER A 876 -24.78 46.30 -28.69
N PRO A 877 -26.13 46.10 -28.52
CA PRO A 877 -26.81 45.14 -27.61
C PRO A 877 -28.21 44.57 -28.07
N GLY A 878 -28.85 43.75 -27.23
CA GLY A 878 -30.34 43.60 -27.21
C GLY A 878 -30.89 42.16 -27.34
N PRO A 879 -32.14 41.85 -26.87
CA PRO A 879 -32.41 40.52 -26.29
C PRO A 879 -33.73 39.81 -26.71
N TRP A 880 -33.90 38.56 -26.20
CA TRP A 880 -35.11 37.69 -26.11
C TRP A 880 -35.44 36.63 -27.19
N SER A 881 -35.98 35.52 -26.66
CA SER A 881 -36.79 34.44 -27.28
C SER A 881 -36.05 33.23 -27.91
N ALA A 882 -36.80 32.16 -28.17
CA ALA A 882 -36.34 30.77 -27.97
C ALA A 882 -36.55 29.84 -29.18
N ALA A 883 -36.04 28.61 -29.02
CA ALA A 883 -36.28 27.37 -29.80
C ALA A 883 -35.34 27.04 -30.98
N GLY A 884 -34.71 25.85 -30.86
CA GLY A 884 -34.40 24.94 -31.97
C GLY A 884 -33.15 25.20 -32.81
N GLY A 885 -32.39 24.14 -33.09
CA GLY A 885 -31.32 24.15 -34.11
C GLY A 885 -30.01 23.50 -33.64
N ALA A 886 -29.34 22.78 -34.54
CA ALA A 886 -28.17 21.97 -34.24
C ALA A 886 -26.86 22.55 -34.80
N ALA A 887 -25.75 22.07 -34.22
CA ALA A 887 -24.37 22.09 -34.73
C ALA A 887 -23.66 23.45 -34.89
N GLY A 888 -22.53 23.57 -34.19
CA GLY A 888 -21.52 24.61 -34.37
C GLY A 888 -20.33 24.32 -33.46
N GLU A 889 -19.18 23.98 -34.06
CA GLU A 889 -17.95 23.66 -33.31
C GLU A 889 -17.38 24.90 -32.61
N ALA A 890 -17.06 24.77 -31.33
CA ALA A 890 -16.21 25.71 -30.61
C ALA A 890 -15.21 24.90 -29.79
N GLY A 891 -13.91 25.07 -30.07
CA GLY A 891 -12.85 24.35 -29.39
C GLY A 891 -12.72 24.79 -27.93
N SER A 892 -13.29 24.02 -27.00
CA SER A 892 -12.93 24.12 -25.60
C SER A 892 -11.56 23.46 -25.40
N HIS A 893 -10.55 24.25 -25.04
CA HIS A 893 -9.35 23.68 -24.42
C HIS A 893 -9.78 22.86 -23.21
N GLY A 894 -9.48 21.56 -23.22
CA GLY A 894 -9.74 20.70 -22.07
C GLY A 894 -9.02 21.23 -20.83
N PRO A 895 -9.57 21.00 -19.62
CA PRO A 895 -8.91 21.42 -18.40
C PRO A 895 -7.50 20.85 -18.34
N ALA A 896 -6.52 21.69 -17.98
CA ALA A 896 -5.16 21.24 -17.74
C ALA A 896 -5.18 20.08 -16.71
N PRO A 897 -4.33 19.06 -16.86
CA PRO A 897 -4.29 17.93 -15.93
C PRO A 897 -4.08 18.44 -14.50
N PRO A 898 -4.75 17.84 -13.50
CA PRO A 898 -4.59 18.26 -12.11
C PRO A 898 -3.11 18.13 -11.71
N PRO A 899 -2.55 19.08 -10.94
CA PRO A 899 -1.16 19.04 -10.53
C PRO A 899 -0.89 17.74 -9.76
N VAL A 900 0.11 16.99 -10.22
CA VAL A 900 0.57 15.78 -9.52
C VAL A 900 1.00 16.17 -8.10
N PRO A 901 0.56 15.47 -7.06
CA PRO A 901 0.86 15.88 -5.69
C PRO A 901 2.36 15.76 -5.41
N VAL A 902 2.98 16.89 -5.02
CA VAL A 902 4.41 16.98 -4.75
C VAL A 902 4.67 16.48 -3.32
N PRO A 903 5.54 15.47 -3.11
CA PRO A 903 5.92 15.04 -1.77
C PRO A 903 6.56 16.22 -1.01
N PRO A 904 6.38 16.30 0.33
CA PRO A 904 6.98 17.39 1.10
C PRO A 904 8.50 17.41 0.88
N PRO A 905 9.12 18.60 0.74
CA PRO A 905 10.56 18.69 0.59
C PRO A 905 11.25 18.05 1.80
N VAL A 906 12.40 17.43 1.56
CA VAL A 906 13.28 16.93 2.63
C VAL A 906 13.52 18.10 3.60
N PRO A 907 13.22 17.95 4.91
CA PRO A 907 13.42 19.03 5.85
C PRO A 907 14.89 19.43 5.86
N ALA A 908 15.17 20.71 5.60
CA ALA A 908 16.46 21.27 5.94
C ALA A 908 16.66 21.11 7.46
N PRO A 909 17.85 20.72 7.93
CA PRO A 909 18.06 20.50 9.36
C PRO A 909 17.81 21.79 10.12
N ASP A 910 16.91 21.72 11.11
CA ASP A 910 16.57 22.87 11.97
C ASP A 910 17.82 23.43 12.64
N GLY A 911 17.96 24.75 12.58
CA GLY A 911 19.16 25.45 13.03
C GLY A 911 19.32 25.45 14.55
N ALA A 912 20.21 24.60 15.05
CA ALA A 912 20.76 24.70 16.40
C ALA A 912 22.28 24.43 16.40
N GLY A 913 23.08 25.49 16.29
CA GLY A 913 24.48 25.50 16.75
C GLY A 913 25.50 24.66 15.99
N GLY A 914 25.75 24.95 14.71
CA GLY A 914 26.89 24.40 13.97
C GLY A 914 26.76 24.57 12.46
N GLY A 915 27.75 25.18 11.81
CA GLY A 915 27.67 25.63 10.41
C GLY A 915 27.72 24.54 9.34
N ALA A 916 26.75 23.63 9.29
CA ALA A 916 26.55 22.73 8.17
C ALA A 916 25.90 23.47 6.99
N ARG A 917 26.71 23.99 6.06
CA ARG A 917 26.21 24.46 4.75
C ARG A 917 25.44 23.31 4.09
N TYR A 918 24.22 23.57 3.61
CA TYR A 918 23.52 22.64 2.71
C TYR A 918 24.42 22.35 1.50
N ARG A 919 24.65 21.08 1.20
CA ARG A 919 25.48 20.64 0.07
C ARG A 919 24.60 19.95 -0.95
N GLU A 920 24.71 20.35 -2.22
CA GLU A 920 23.96 19.73 -3.31
C GLU A 920 24.23 18.21 -3.37
N PRO A 921 23.19 17.37 -3.53
CA PRO A 921 23.39 15.94 -3.62
C PRO A 921 24.05 15.56 -4.96
N ALA A 922 24.81 14.47 -4.96
CA ALA A 922 25.52 14.00 -6.15
C ALA A 922 24.87 12.75 -6.77
N LEU A 923 24.51 12.79 -8.05
CA LEU A 923 23.97 11.66 -8.82
C LEU A 923 25.09 10.96 -9.62
N LEU A 924 25.21 9.65 -9.48
CA LEU A 924 26.29 8.79 -9.98
C LEU A 924 25.75 7.78 -11.02
N LEU A 925 26.15 7.93 -12.29
CA LEU A 925 25.67 7.14 -13.44
C LEU A 925 26.77 6.19 -13.95
N HIS A 926 26.53 4.87 -13.89
CA HIS A 926 27.51 3.86 -14.28
C HIS A 926 27.68 3.68 -15.81
N GLY A 927 28.77 3.03 -16.23
CA GLY A 927 29.04 2.68 -17.63
C GLY A 927 28.27 1.45 -18.13
N PHE A 928 28.36 1.16 -19.43
CA PHE A 928 27.74 -0.02 -20.04
C PHE A 928 28.24 -1.32 -19.37
N THR A 929 27.35 -2.30 -19.18
CA THR A 929 27.57 -3.54 -18.38
C THR A 929 27.71 -3.35 -16.86
N GLY A 930 27.64 -2.11 -16.35
CA GLY A 930 27.76 -1.78 -14.92
C GLY A 930 26.43 -1.84 -14.13
N SER A 931 26.51 -1.38 -12.88
CA SER A 931 25.36 -1.11 -12.00
C SER A 931 25.75 -0.02 -10.98
N ALA A 932 24.83 0.44 -10.14
CA ALA A 932 25.11 1.32 -9.01
C ALA A 932 26.18 0.75 -8.05
N ALA A 933 26.40 -0.57 -8.02
CA ALA A 933 27.45 -1.20 -7.22
C ALA A 933 28.88 -0.86 -7.70
N THR A 934 29.04 -0.39 -8.95
CA THR A 934 30.31 0.05 -9.51
C THR A 934 30.97 1.17 -8.68
N TRP A 935 30.17 1.99 -7.97
CA TRP A 935 30.67 3.09 -7.14
C TRP A 935 31.11 2.68 -5.73
N ALA A 936 31.01 1.40 -5.35
CA ALA A 936 31.24 0.96 -3.97
C ALA A 936 32.63 1.31 -3.42
N GLY A 937 33.69 1.21 -4.24
CA GLY A 937 35.06 1.48 -3.83
C GLY A 937 35.39 2.96 -3.54
N VAL A 938 34.52 3.88 -3.96
CA VAL A 938 34.66 5.34 -3.72
C VAL A 938 33.49 5.90 -2.90
N TRP A 939 32.57 5.04 -2.46
CA TRP A 939 31.28 5.44 -1.90
C TRP A 939 31.44 6.25 -0.60
N ASP A 940 32.09 5.68 0.40
CA ASP A 940 32.19 6.29 1.74
C ASP A 940 32.95 7.62 1.70
N GLU A 941 33.96 7.71 0.85
CA GLU A 941 34.75 8.91 0.67
C GLU A 941 33.97 10.05 0.01
N LEU A 942 33.23 9.76 -1.07
CA LEU A 942 32.38 10.77 -1.71
C LEU A 942 31.14 11.10 -0.84
N ALA A 943 30.68 10.17 0.01
CA ALA A 943 29.57 10.42 0.94
C ALA A 943 29.94 11.36 2.09
N ALA A 944 31.22 11.47 2.43
CA ALA A 944 31.73 12.52 3.31
C ALA A 944 31.55 13.93 2.70
N GLU A 945 31.42 14.05 1.37
CA GLU A 945 31.23 15.32 0.70
C GLU A 945 29.78 15.82 0.64
N GLY A 946 28.80 14.95 0.87
CA GLY A 946 27.38 15.30 0.75
C GLY A 946 26.52 14.08 0.43
N PRO A 947 25.19 14.25 0.29
CA PRO A 947 24.31 13.13 0.01
C PRO A 947 24.57 12.58 -1.39
N LEU A 948 25.02 11.33 -1.49
CA LEU A 948 25.21 10.64 -2.76
C LEU A 948 23.97 9.87 -3.18
N VAL A 949 23.81 9.70 -4.49
CA VAL A 949 22.78 8.93 -5.14
C VAL A 949 23.40 8.14 -6.29
N ALA A 950 23.41 6.81 -6.25
CA ALA A 950 23.73 5.99 -7.43
C ALA A 950 22.49 5.31 -8.00
N VAL A 951 22.44 5.17 -9.33
CA VAL A 951 21.32 4.52 -10.04
C VAL A 951 21.79 3.40 -10.95
N ASP A 952 20.97 2.36 -11.07
CA ASP A 952 21.03 1.43 -12.20
C ASP A 952 20.35 2.10 -13.41
N LEU A 953 21.04 2.23 -14.55
CA LEU A 953 20.47 2.77 -15.81
C LEU A 953 19.56 1.76 -16.51
N LEU A 954 18.72 2.20 -17.46
CA LEU A 954 17.77 1.29 -18.12
C LEU A 954 18.47 0.13 -18.81
N GLY A 955 17.89 -1.06 -18.71
CA GLY A 955 18.50 -2.29 -19.19
C GLY A 955 19.59 -2.88 -18.31
N HIS A 956 20.01 -2.18 -17.25
CA HIS A 956 21.13 -2.58 -16.41
C HIS A 956 20.71 -2.90 -14.97
N GLY A 957 21.48 -3.78 -14.31
CA GLY A 957 21.29 -4.14 -12.92
C GLY A 957 19.85 -4.56 -12.61
N ARG A 958 19.22 -3.91 -11.64
CA ARG A 958 17.85 -4.14 -11.15
C ARG A 958 16.79 -3.31 -11.86
N THR A 959 17.17 -2.14 -12.39
CA THR A 959 16.32 -1.26 -13.22
C THR A 959 15.68 -2.02 -14.39
N ALA A 960 14.46 -1.67 -14.79
CA ALA A 960 13.72 -2.45 -15.78
C ALA A 960 14.47 -2.66 -17.12
N ALA A 961 14.14 -3.74 -17.82
CA ALA A 961 14.63 -4.01 -19.17
C ALA A 961 13.45 -4.23 -20.13
N PRO A 962 12.74 -3.15 -20.55
CA PRO A 962 11.60 -3.23 -21.48
C PRO A 962 11.90 -3.97 -22.79
N ALA A 963 10.85 -4.45 -23.46
CA ALA A 963 10.99 -5.18 -24.72
C ALA A 963 11.36 -4.24 -25.88
N HIS A 964 10.68 -3.10 -25.99
CA HIS A 964 10.83 -2.21 -27.13
C HIS A 964 12.09 -1.33 -27.06
N PRO A 965 12.97 -1.32 -28.09
CA PRO A 965 14.21 -0.56 -28.08
C PRO A 965 14.04 0.96 -27.92
N ALA A 966 12.90 1.53 -28.36
CA ALA A 966 12.69 2.97 -28.29
C ALA A 966 12.71 3.51 -26.85
N ARG A 967 12.39 2.69 -25.84
CA ARG A 967 12.36 3.11 -24.44
C ARG A 967 13.75 3.36 -23.83
N TYR A 968 14.80 2.91 -24.52
CA TYR A 968 16.21 3.05 -24.16
C TYR A 968 16.88 4.25 -24.83
N ARG A 969 16.13 5.06 -25.58
CA ARG A 969 16.64 6.30 -26.19
C ARG A 969 17.18 7.25 -25.13
N MET A 970 18.15 8.08 -25.52
CA MET A 970 18.84 8.99 -24.60
C MET A 970 17.85 9.97 -23.94
N GLU A 971 16.86 10.44 -24.70
CA GLU A 971 15.82 11.36 -24.26
C GLU A 971 14.93 10.74 -23.17
N GLU A 972 14.59 9.45 -23.30
CA GLU A 972 13.81 8.69 -22.31
C GLU A 972 14.61 8.49 -21.02
N GLN A 973 15.93 8.26 -21.11
CA GLN A 973 16.80 8.19 -19.93
C GLN A 973 16.91 9.54 -19.21
N VAL A 974 17.00 10.63 -19.96
CA VAL A 974 17.00 11.98 -19.38
C VAL A 974 15.67 12.26 -18.67
N ALA A 975 14.53 11.93 -19.29
CA ALA A 975 13.21 12.07 -18.70
C ALA A 975 13.07 11.24 -17.40
N ASP A 976 13.53 10.00 -17.38
CA ASP A 976 13.53 9.14 -16.19
C ASP A 976 14.36 9.74 -15.04
N LEU A 977 15.55 10.26 -15.35
CA LEU A 977 16.44 10.84 -14.35
C LEU A 977 15.91 12.18 -13.82
N LEU A 978 15.28 13.01 -14.66
CA LEU A 978 14.60 14.23 -14.20
C LEU A 978 13.40 13.89 -13.30
N ALA A 979 12.56 12.94 -13.71
CA ALA A 979 11.44 12.47 -12.89
C ALA A 979 11.90 11.82 -11.57
N LEU A 980 13.06 11.16 -11.56
CA LEU A 980 13.69 10.70 -10.32
C LEU A 980 14.12 11.89 -9.46
N LEU A 981 14.87 12.86 -9.99
CA LEU A 981 15.31 14.03 -9.24
C LEU A 981 14.15 14.83 -8.64
N ASP A 982 13.04 14.95 -9.37
CA ASP A 982 11.81 15.61 -8.90
C ASP A 982 11.17 14.82 -7.73
N ARG A 983 11.08 13.49 -7.84
CA ARG A 983 10.62 12.62 -6.74
C ARG A 983 11.52 12.66 -5.50
N LEU A 984 12.82 12.92 -5.69
CA LEU A 984 13.80 13.07 -4.59
C LEU A 984 13.86 14.49 -4.01
N GLY A 985 13.09 15.44 -4.54
CA GLY A 985 13.16 16.85 -4.14
C GLY A 985 14.47 17.55 -4.53
N CYS A 986 15.28 16.93 -5.38
CA CYS A 986 16.60 17.41 -5.78
C CYS A 986 16.47 18.49 -6.87
N ARG A 987 16.34 19.76 -6.44
CA ARG A 987 16.27 20.90 -7.38
C ARG A 987 17.53 21.03 -8.24
N ARG A 988 18.71 20.86 -7.64
CA ARG A 988 20.02 20.96 -8.31
C ARG A 988 20.98 19.91 -7.76
N ILE A 989 21.81 19.32 -8.61
CA ILE A 989 22.71 18.21 -8.26
C ILE A 989 24.14 18.37 -8.77
N HIS A 990 25.11 17.82 -8.06
CA HIS A 990 26.37 17.42 -8.71
C HIS A 990 26.08 16.18 -9.56
N LEU A 991 26.52 16.14 -10.82
CA LEU A 991 26.24 15.02 -11.71
C LEU A 991 27.56 14.35 -12.12
N VAL A 992 27.69 13.06 -11.83
CA VAL A 992 28.89 12.26 -12.09
C VAL A 992 28.51 11.10 -13.00
N GLY A 993 29.16 10.97 -14.15
CA GLY A 993 28.87 9.90 -15.10
C GLY A 993 30.13 9.29 -15.70
N TYR A 994 30.19 7.96 -15.65
CA TYR A 994 31.29 7.16 -16.20
C TYR A 994 30.90 6.52 -17.54
N SER A 995 31.73 6.70 -18.57
CA SER A 995 31.59 6.10 -19.91
C SER A 995 30.18 6.32 -20.48
N MET A 996 29.39 5.26 -20.74
CA MET A 996 27.97 5.39 -21.14
C MET A 996 27.15 6.28 -20.19
N GLY A 997 27.32 6.14 -18.86
CA GLY A 997 26.67 7.01 -17.88
C GLY A 997 27.13 8.46 -17.97
N GLY A 998 28.38 8.70 -18.39
CA GLY A 998 28.87 10.03 -18.74
C GLY A 998 28.18 10.63 -19.97
N ARG A 999 27.77 9.79 -20.92
CA ARG A 999 27.04 10.23 -22.13
C ARG A 999 25.59 10.60 -21.77
N VAL A 1000 24.95 9.80 -20.91
CA VAL A 1000 23.64 10.13 -20.31
C VAL A 1000 23.71 11.40 -19.45
N ALA A 1001 24.76 11.54 -18.61
CA ALA A 1001 24.98 12.70 -17.76
C ALA A 1001 25.11 14.00 -18.57
N LEU A 1002 25.89 13.98 -19.65
CA LEU A 1002 26.04 15.11 -20.56
C LEU A 1002 24.74 15.44 -21.29
N SER A 1003 23.96 14.43 -21.70
CA SER A 1003 22.64 14.65 -22.31
C SER A 1003 21.64 15.28 -21.34
N LEU A 1004 21.66 14.90 -20.05
CA LEU A 1004 20.86 15.56 -19.02
C LEU A 1004 21.30 17.02 -18.83
N ALA A 1005 22.61 17.27 -18.69
CA ALA A 1005 23.15 18.63 -18.54
C ALA A 1005 22.84 19.54 -19.74
N ALA A 1006 22.76 18.99 -20.96
CA ALA A 1006 22.42 19.75 -22.17
C ALA A 1006 20.91 19.99 -22.37
N ALA A 1007 20.07 19.18 -21.72
CA ALA A 1007 18.60 19.28 -21.76
C ALA A 1007 18.01 20.10 -20.60
N ALA A 1008 18.65 20.05 -19.43
CA ALA A 1008 18.21 20.70 -18.19
C ALA A 1008 19.41 21.27 -17.40
N PRO A 1009 20.17 22.24 -17.98
CA PRO A 1009 21.40 22.76 -17.38
C PRO A 1009 21.20 23.40 -16.00
N GLU A 1010 20.02 23.96 -15.73
CA GLU A 1010 19.62 24.54 -14.45
C GLU A 1010 19.53 23.51 -13.31
N ARG A 1011 19.35 22.22 -13.64
CA ARG A 1011 19.32 21.11 -12.67
C ARG A 1011 20.72 20.66 -12.23
N VAL A 1012 21.78 21.17 -12.85
CA VAL A 1012 23.16 20.71 -12.59
C VAL A 1012 24.00 21.81 -11.92
N ALA A 1013 24.58 21.47 -10.77
CA ALA A 1013 25.51 22.30 -10.00
C ALA A 1013 26.93 22.22 -10.59
N SER A 1014 27.38 21.01 -10.88
CA SER A 1014 28.62 20.72 -11.60
C SER A 1014 28.51 19.36 -12.30
N LEU A 1015 29.28 19.16 -13.36
CA LEU A 1015 29.31 17.91 -14.11
C LEU A 1015 30.69 17.25 -14.04
N VAL A 1016 30.76 15.95 -13.79
CA VAL A 1016 31.98 15.13 -13.86
C VAL A 1016 31.77 14.06 -14.92
N LEU A 1017 32.63 14.06 -15.93
CA LEU A 1017 32.61 13.14 -17.07
C LEU A 1017 33.86 12.28 -17.05
N GLU A 1018 33.73 11.05 -16.56
CA GLU A 1018 34.82 10.08 -16.56
C GLU A 1018 34.79 9.24 -17.84
N SER A 1019 35.89 9.22 -18.59
CA SER A 1019 36.10 8.38 -19.78
C SER A 1019 34.92 8.38 -20.76
N SER A 1020 34.35 9.57 -20.99
CA SER A 1020 33.10 9.81 -21.72
C SER A 1020 33.34 10.56 -23.05
N SER A 1021 32.29 10.73 -23.86
CA SER A 1021 32.32 11.50 -25.10
C SER A 1021 31.00 12.22 -25.38
N PRO A 1022 31.00 13.32 -26.16
CA PRO A 1022 29.78 14.01 -26.57
C PRO A 1022 29.16 13.38 -27.83
N GLY A 1023 29.38 12.08 -28.06
CA GLY A 1023 29.01 11.40 -29.31
C GLY A 1023 30.01 11.57 -30.45
N LEU A 1024 29.79 10.82 -31.53
CA LEU A 1024 30.59 10.91 -32.77
C LEU A 1024 30.04 12.04 -33.65
N ALA A 1025 30.91 12.90 -34.19
CA ALA A 1025 30.49 14.03 -35.01
C ALA A 1025 30.17 13.61 -36.47
N ASP A 1026 31.01 12.74 -37.05
CA ASP A 1026 30.88 12.31 -38.44
C ASP A 1026 29.66 11.36 -38.62
N PRO A 1027 28.71 11.67 -39.54
CA PRO A 1027 27.59 10.80 -39.85
C PRO A 1027 27.97 9.39 -40.31
N ALA A 1028 29.08 9.22 -41.05
CA ALA A 1028 29.56 7.93 -41.52
C ALA A 1028 30.16 7.10 -40.38
N GLU A 1029 30.95 7.71 -39.48
CA GLU A 1029 31.42 7.04 -38.26
C GLU A 1029 30.24 6.63 -37.35
N ARG A 1030 29.22 7.50 -37.22
CA ARG A 1030 27.99 7.18 -36.47
C ARG A 1030 27.29 5.97 -37.05
N GLU A 1031 27.08 5.93 -38.37
CA GLU A 1031 26.38 4.84 -39.03
C GLU A 1031 27.18 3.52 -38.95
N ALA A 1032 28.49 3.55 -39.20
CA ALA A 1032 29.36 2.39 -38.98
C ALA A 1032 29.27 1.90 -37.52
N ARG A 1033 29.24 2.83 -36.55
CA ARG A 1033 29.10 2.51 -35.14
C ARG A 1033 27.74 1.91 -34.78
N ARG A 1034 26.63 2.38 -35.38
CA ARG A 1034 25.30 1.78 -35.17
C ARG A 1034 25.28 0.32 -35.59
N ARG A 1035 25.82 0.00 -36.77
CA ARG A 1035 25.90 -1.38 -37.27
C ARG A 1035 26.71 -2.28 -36.33
N ALA A 1036 27.83 -1.80 -35.81
CA ALA A 1036 28.65 -2.53 -34.84
C ALA A 1036 27.95 -2.71 -33.47
N ASP A 1037 27.25 -1.68 -32.98
CA ASP A 1037 26.45 -1.76 -31.74
C ASP A 1037 25.26 -2.74 -31.91
N ASP A 1038 24.61 -2.78 -33.09
CA ASP A 1038 23.53 -3.72 -33.44
C ASP A 1038 24.00 -5.17 -33.58
N GLU A 1039 25.16 -5.40 -34.21
CA GLU A 1039 25.77 -6.73 -34.34
C GLU A 1039 26.15 -7.26 -32.94
N LEU A 1040 26.71 -6.41 -32.08
CA LEU A 1040 27.02 -6.76 -30.71
C LEU A 1040 25.74 -7.06 -29.89
N ALA A 1041 24.67 -6.28 -30.09
CA ALA A 1041 23.36 -6.54 -29.48
C ALA A 1041 22.79 -7.90 -29.89
N ARG A 1042 22.86 -8.26 -31.18
CA ARG A 1042 22.45 -9.59 -31.67
C ARG A 1042 23.29 -10.71 -31.05
N ARG A 1043 24.61 -10.56 -30.93
CA ARG A 1043 25.47 -11.54 -30.26
C ARG A 1043 25.12 -11.73 -28.79
N ILE A 1044 24.78 -10.66 -28.06
CA ILE A 1044 24.30 -10.77 -26.68
C ILE A 1044 23.00 -11.58 -26.59
N GLU A 1045 22.08 -11.39 -27.55
CA GLU A 1045 20.79 -12.09 -27.58
C GLU A 1045 20.91 -13.56 -27.97
N VAL A 1046 21.85 -13.90 -28.86
CA VAL A 1046 22.07 -15.27 -29.37
C VAL A 1046 23.03 -16.09 -28.50
N GLU A 1047 24.17 -15.52 -28.13
CA GLU A 1047 25.25 -16.21 -27.39
C GLU A 1047 25.13 -16.06 -25.87
N GLY A 1048 24.30 -15.11 -25.41
CA GLY A 1048 24.05 -14.83 -24.00
C GLY A 1048 25.12 -13.97 -23.32
N VAL A 1049 24.78 -13.48 -22.13
CA VAL A 1049 25.59 -12.52 -21.36
C VAL A 1049 26.94 -13.10 -20.94
N GLU A 1050 27.05 -14.42 -20.72
CA GLU A 1050 28.33 -15.02 -20.31
C GLU A 1050 29.36 -15.01 -21.45
N ALA A 1051 28.97 -15.47 -22.65
CA ALA A 1051 29.83 -15.46 -23.83
C ALA A 1051 30.27 -14.03 -24.18
N PHE A 1052 29.31 -13.10 -24.19
CA PHE A 1052 29.57 -11.67 -24.34
C PHE A 1052 30.56 -11.16 -23.27
N THR A 1053 30.37 -11.47 -21.98
CA THR A 1053 31.25 -11.00 -20.90
C THR A 1053 32.69 -11.51 -21.08
N ARG A 1054 32.87 -12.77 -21.48
CA ARG A 1054 34.20 -13.35 -21.79
C ARG A 1054 34.89 -12.62 -22.97
N HIS A 1055 34.14 -12.18 -23.97
CA HIS A 1055 34.66 -11.36 -25.09
C HIS A 1055 34.97 -9.93 -24.63
N TRP A 1056 34.05 -9.31 -23.91
CA TRP A 1056 34.12 -7.92 -23.43
C TRP A 1056 35.35 -7.68 -22.53
N GLU A 1057 35.65 -8.62 -21.62
CA GLU A 1057 36.83 -8.58 -20.72
C GLU A 1057 38.18 -8.74 -21.43
N ARG A 1058 38.17 -9.15 -22.71
CA ARG A 1058 39.38 -9.29 -23.52
C ARG A 1058 39.69 -8.04 -24.35
N LEU A 1059 38.77 -7.08 -24.43
CA LEU A 1059 38.99 -5.84 -25.17
C LEU A 1059 40.15 -5.03 -24.54
N PRO A 1060 41.07 -4.45 -25.35
CA PRO A 1060 42.20 -3.66 -24.83
C PRO A 1060 41.79 -2.53 -23.88
N LEU A 1061 40.60 -1.95 -24.08
CA LEU A 1061 39.99 -0.90 -23.24
C LEU A 1061 39.90 -1.29 -21.75
N PHE A 1062 39.80 -2.59 -21.44
CA PHE A 1062 39.67 -3.13 -20.09
C PHE A 1062 40.93 -3.85 -19.61
N ALA A 1063 42.09 -3.64 -20.24
CA ALA A 1063 43.35 -4.27 -19.84
C ALA A 1063 43.74 -3.92 -18.38
N GLY A 1064 43.54 -2.67 -17.96
CA GLY A 1064 43.85 -2.21 -16.61
C GLY A 1064 43.05 -2.89 -15.49
N LEU A 1065 41.81 -3.33 -15.77
CA LEU A 1065 41.00 -4.11 -14.80
C LEU A 1065 41.68 -5.42 -14.36
N ARG A 1066 42.63 -5.96 -15.12
CA ARG A 1066 43.40 -7.16 -14.75
C ARG A 1066 44.42 -6.92 -13.64
N ARG A 1067 44.73 -5.66 -13.33
CA ARG A 1067 45.61 -5.26 -12.21
C ARG A 1067 44.86 -5.13 -10.87
N LEU A 1068 43.53 -5.12 -10.89
CA LEU A 1068 42.72 -5.02 -9.67
C LEU A 1068 42.91 -6.25 -8.76
N PRO A 1069 42.68 -6.13 -7.44
CA PRO A 1069 42.65 -7.28 -6.54
C PRO A 1069 41.63 -8.35 -7.01
N PRO A 1070 41.89 -9.66 -6.80
CA PRO A 1070 41.02 -10.73 -7.29
C PRO A 1070 39.55 -10.59 -6.86
N ALA A 1071 39.29 -10.09 -5.64
CA ALA A 1071 37.93 -9.83 -5.16
C ALA A 1071 37.22 -8.72 -5.95
N ALA A 1072 37.93 -7.66 -6.35
CA ALA A 1072 37.38 -6.59 -7.18
C ALA A 1072 37.14 -7.06 -8.63
N GLN A 1073 38.05 -7.86 -9.20
CA GLN A 1073 37.83 -8.51 -10.50
C GLN A 1073 36.57 -9.41 -10.48
N ALA A 1074 36.42 -10.22 -9.43
CA ALA A 1074 35.25 -11.07 -9.24
C ALA A 1074 33.95 -10.26 -9.09
N ALA A 1075 33.96 -9.15 -8.34
CA ALA A 1075 32.80 -8.27 -8.17
C ALA A 1075 32.38 -7.57 -9.48
N VAL A 1076 33.34 -7.08 -10.28
CA VAL A 1076 33.07 -6.52 -11.61
C VAL A 1076 32.50 -7.58 -12.54
N ARG A 1077 33.10 -8.77 -12.59
CA ARG A 1077 32.63 -9.88 -13.41
C ARG A 1077 31.23 -10.36 -12.99
N ALA A 1078 30.96 -10.51 -11.70
CA ALA A 1078 29.63 -10.84 -11.17
C ALA A 1078 28.57 -9.80 -11.56
N THR A 1079 28.93 -8.51 -11.51
CA THR A 1079 28.05 -7.41 -11.95
C THR A 1079 27.71 -7.50 -13.44
N ARG A 1080 28.65 -7.93 -14.29
CA ARG A 1080 28.41 -8.15 -15.73
C ARG A 1080 27.56 -9.39 -15.99
N LEU A 1081 27.79 -10.47 -15.26
CA LEU A 1081 27.03 -11.72 -15.40
C LEU A 1081 25.59 -11.61 -14.88
N ALA A 1082 25.30 -10.72 -13.93
CA ALA A 1082 23.96 -10.46 -13.41
C ALA A 1082 23.05 -9.64 -14.36
N GLN A 1083 23.56 -9.20 -15.51
CA GLN A 1083 22.81 -8.40 -16.48
C GLN A 1083 21.83 -9.25 -17.30
N ARG A 1084 20.76 -8.62 -17.81
CA ARG A 1084 19.80 -9.29 -18.71
C ARG A 1084 20.22 -9.11 -20.18
N PRO A 1085 20.24 -10.18 -21.01
CA PRO A 1085 20.63 -10.09 -22.42
C PRO A 1085 19.88 -8.98 -23.19
N ARG A 1086 18.54 -8.98 -23.11
CA ARG A 1086 17.66 -7.97 -23.70
C ARG A 1086 17.98 -6.55 -23.24
N GLY A 1087 18.33 -6.38 -21.97
CA GLY A 1087 18.63 -5.08 -21.37
C GLY A 1087 19.91 -4.47 -21.94
N LEU A 1088 20.98 -5.26 -22.03
CA LEU A 1088 22.24 -4.82 -22.64
C LEU A 1088 22.08 -4.59 -24.16
N ALA A 1089 21.41 -5.52 -24.86
CA ALA A 1089 21.17 -5.42 -26.30
C ALA A 1089 20.39 -4.15 -26.67
N ASN A 1090 19.28 -3.87 -26.00
CA ASN A 1090 18.51 -2.66 -26.25
C ASN A 1090 19.20 -1.38 -25.75
N SER A 1091 20.08 -1.48 -24.73
CA SER A 1091 20.93 -0.35 -24.34
C SER A 1091 21.94 0.05 -25.41
N LEU A 1092 22.51 -0.91 -26.16
CA LEU A 1092 23.35 -0.60 -27.33
C LEU A 1092 22.53 0.09 -28.43
N ARG A 1093 21.29 -0.36 -28.67
CA ARG A 1093 20.39 0.21 -29.68
C ARG A 1093 19.83 1.59 -29.33
N GLY A 1094 19.62 1.89 -28.05
CA GLY A 1094 19.04 3.15 -27.58
C GLY A 1094 20.07 4.19 -27.11
N MET A 1095 21.17 3.74 -26.49
CA MET A 1095 22.22 4.59 -25.91
C MET A 1095 23.60 4.39 -26.57
N GLY A 1096 23.72 3.59 -27.65
CA GLY A 1096 24.97 3.41 -28.38
C GLY A 1096 25.61 4.71 -28.87
N ALA A 1097 26.93 4.71 -29.08
CA ALA A 1097 27.65 5.93 -29.47
C ALA A 1097 27.33 6.38 -30.91
N GLY A 1098 26.80 5.48 -31.75
CA GLY A 1098 26.33 5.81 -33.09
C GLY A 1098 24.91 6.40 -33.12
N VAL A 1099 24.03 5.99 -32.19
CA VAL A 1099 22.65 6.50 -32.11
C VAL A 1099 22.57 7.84 -31.37
N GLN A 1100 23.38 8.04 -30.33
CA GLN A 1100 23.48 9.32 -29.60
C GLN A 1100 23.63 10.52 -30.57
N PRO A 1101 22.88 11.61 -30.38
CA PRO A 1101 23.11 12.87 -31.09
C PRO A 1101 24.48 13.47 -30.72
N PRO A 1102 25.26 14.01 -31.68
CA PRO A 1102 26.48 14.74 -31.36
C PRO A 1102 26.15 16.00 -30.55
N LEU A 1103 26.76 16.11 -29.36
CA LEU A 1103 26.63 17.27 -28.46
C LEU A 1103 27.84 18.21 -28.52
N TRP A 1104 28.74 18.02 -29.50
CA TRP A 1104 29.97 18.82 -29.68
C TRP A 1104 29.72 20.33 -29.76
N ASP A 1105 28.58 20.73 -30.33
CA ASP A 1105 28.20 22.13 -30.53
C ASP A 1105 27.31 22.65 -29.39
N ARG A 1106 26.89 21.77 -28.46
CA ARG A 1106 26.17 22.10 -27.22
C ARG A 1106 27.12 22.26 -26.02
N LEU A 1107 28.40 21.88 -26.14
CA LEU A 1107 29.39 22.08 -25.07
C LEU A 1107 29.56 23.58 -24.69
N PRO A 1108 29.59 24.55 -25.63
CA PRO A 1108 29.65 25.97 -25.28
C PRO A 1108 28.42 26.48 -24.51
N ASP A 1109 27.28 25.80 -24.64
CA ASP A 1109 26.01 26.20 -24.00
C ASP A 1109 25.89 25.77 -22.53
N LEU A 1110 26.88 25.04 -22.00
CA LEU A 1110 26.85 24.48 -20.63
C LEU A 1110 27.38 25.49 -19.60
N PRO A 1111 26.51 26.07 -18.73
CA PRO A 1111 26.91 27.16 -17.82
C PRO A 1111 27.57 26.67 -16.52
N MET A 1112 27.44 25.38 -16.20
CA MET A 1112 28.00 24.79 -14.97
C MET A 1112 29.48 24.42 -15.14
N PRO A 1113 30.28 24.41 -14.06
CA PRO A 1113 31.63 23.84 -14.10
C PRO A 1113 31.61 22.37 -14.52
N VAL A 1114 32.59 21.96 -15.33
CA VAL A 1114 32.71 20.59 -15.84
C VAL A 1114 34.13 20.04 -15.69
N LEU A 1115 34.26 18.91 -15.00
CA LEU A 1115 35.49 18.12 -14.90
C LEU A 1115 35.44 16.95 -15.91
N CYS A 1116 36.31 16.97 -16.91
CA CYS A 1116 36.54 15.86 -17.83
C CYS A 1116 37.74 15.03 -17.35
N LEU A 1117 37.50 13.81 -16.89
CA LEU A 1117 38.51 12.96 -16.26
C LEU A 1117 38.73 11.69 -17.09
N ALA A 1118 39.97 11.25 -17.27
CA ALA A 1118 40.31 10.00 -17.97
C ALA A 1118 41.62 9.42 -17.44
N GLY A 1119 41.83 8.11 -17.64
CA GLY A 1119 43.11 7.47 -17.32
C GLY A 1119 44.16 7.71 -18.40
N ALA A 1120 45.43 7.82 -18.00
CA ALA A 1120 46.55 8.04 -18.90
C ALA A 1120 46.78 6.89 -19.88
N GLU A 1121 46.43 5.66 -19.51
CA GLU A 1121 46.55 4.49 -20.39
C GLU A 1121 45.42 4.42 -21.43
N ASP A 1122 44.32 5.16 -21.24
CA ASP A 1122 43.26 5.34 -22.24
C ASP A 1122 43.51 6.63 -23.04
N GLY A 1123 44.55 6.62 -23.87
CA GLY A 1123 44.94 7.77 -24.69
C GLY A 1123 43.83 8.32 -25.59
N LYS A 1124 42.85 7.48 -25.98
CA LYS A 1124 41.68 7.92 -26.75
C LYS A 1124 40.75 8.79 -25.89
N TYR A 1125 40.37 8.33 -24.72
CA TYR A 1125 39.45 9.11 -23.87
C TYR A 1125 40.16 10.25 -23.13
N ALA A 1126 41.47 10.18 -22.88
CA ALA A 1126 42.28 11.32 -22.45
C ALA A 1126 42.29 12.45 -23.50
N ALA A 1127 42.50 12.12 -24.79
CA ALA A 1127 42.39 13.10 -25.87
C ALA A 1127 40.96 13.69 -26.02
N LEU A 1128 39.92 12.88 -25.79
CA LEU A 1128 38.53 13.36 -25.78
C LEU A 1128 38.24 14.27 -24.58
N ALA A 1129 38.76 13.96 -23.38
CA ALA A 1129 38.61 14.79 -22.19
C ALA A 1129 39.20 16.19 -22.40
N SER A 1130 40.44 16.27 -22.92
CA SER A 1130 41.08 17.54 -23.29
C SER A 1130 40.30 18.30 -24.37
N ARG A 1131 39.79 17.62 -25.40
CA ARG A 1131 38.97 18.23 -26.46
C ARG A 1131 37.60 18.72 -25.99
N MET A 1132 36.98 18.05 -25.02
CA MET A 1132 35.75 18.53 -24.39
C MET A 1132 36.03 19.76 -23.54
N ALA A 1133 37.02 19.69 -22.64
CA ALA A 1133 37.38 20.81 -21.76
C ALA A 1133 37.70 22.10 -22.55
N ALA A 1134 38.42 22.00 -23.66
CA ALA A 1134 38.74 23.13 -24.54
C ALA A 1134 37.53 23.79 -25.23
N ARG A 1135 36.34 23.17 -25.21
CA ARG A 1135 35.08 23.71 -25.75
C ARG A 1135 34.05 24.08 -24.69
N LEU A 1136 34.33 23.77 -23.42
CA LEU A 1136 33.44 24.00 -22.28
C LEU A 1136 33.80 25.34 -21.63
N PRO A 1137 32.85 26.28 -21.41
CA PRO A 1137 33.16 27.61 -20.87
C PRO A 1137 33.84 27.58 -19.49
N ARG A 1138 33.58 26.51 -18.72
CA ARG A 1138 34.18 26.23 -17.41
C ARG A 1138 34.68 24.78 -17.34
N GLY A 1139 35.36 24.33 -18.39
CA GLY A 1139 35.90 22.98 -18.53
C GLY A 1139 37.32 22.81 -17.98
N ARG A 1140 37.54 21.76 -17.18
CA ARG A 1140 38.86 21.30 -16.73
C ARG A 1140 39.08 19.86 -17.19
N ALA A 1141 40.22 19.57 -17.83
CA ALA A 1141 40.64 18.20 -18.12
C ALA A 1141 41.63 17.69 -17.08
N VAL A 1142 41.49 16.43 -16.65
CA VAL A 1142 42.46 15.74 -15.79
C VAL A 1142 42.74 14.35 -16.34
N THR A 1143 44.03 14.05 -16.54
CA THR A 1143 44.52 12.74 -16.96
C THR A 1143 45.20 12.07 -15.76
N VAL A 1144 44.68 10.92 -15.33
CA VAL A 1144 45.15 10.21 -14.11
C VAL A 1144 46.21 9.15 -14.49
N PRO A 1145 47.47 9.26 -14.02
CA PRO A 1145 48.50 8.25 -14.25
C PRO A 1145 48.11 6.88 -13.67
N GLY A 1146 48.57 5.78 -14.29
CA GLY A 1146 48.34 4.40 -13.81
C GLY A 1146 46.94 3.82 -14.10
N ALA A 1147 45.96 4.66 -14.42
CA ALA A 1147 44.60 4.24 -14.76
C ALA A 1147 44.37 4.08 -16.28
N GLY A 1148 43.56 3.09 -16.64
CA GLY A 1148 42.93 2.93 -17.95
C GLY A 1148 41.51 3.53 -18.02
N HIS A 1149 40.56 2.79 -18.58
CA HIS A 1149 39.22 3.31 -18.85
C HIS A 1149 38.38 3.56 -17.59
N THR A 1150 38.63 2.83 -16.50
CA THR A 1150 37.83 2.80 -15.25
C THR A 1150 38.58 3.40 -14.07
N VAL A 1151 38.84 4.70 -14.09
CA VAL A 1151 39.65 5.41 -13.08
C VAL A 1151 39.09 5.25 -11.66
N HIS A 1152 37.77 5.31 -11.46
CA HIS A 1152 37.14 5.09 -10.14
C HIS A 1152 37.29 3.66 -9.58
N LEU A 1153 37.70 2.67 -10.39
CA LEU A 1153 38.03 1.31 -9.94
C LEU A 1153 39.54 1.08 -9.87
N GLU A 1154 40.28 1.61 -10.84
CA GLU A 1154 41.73 1.37 -11.01
C GLU A 1154 42.56 2.26 -10.08
N GLU A 1155 42.19 3.53 -9.93
CA GLU A 1155 42.87 4.52 -9.08
C GLU A 1155 41.85 5.29 -8.22
N PRO A 1156 41.08 4.61 -7.33
CA PRO A 1156 39.95 5.18 -6.61
C PRO A 1156 40.34 6.40 -5.76
N ALA A 1157 41.49 6.36 -5.08
CA ALA A 1157 41.99 7.48 -4.29
C ALA A 1157 42.32 8.71 -5.14
N ALA A 1158 42.82 8.52 -6.37
CA ALA A 1158 43.04 9.63 -7.30
C ALA A 1158 41.70 10.19 -7.80
N PHE A 1159 40.75 9.33 -8.20
CA PHE A 1159 39.41 9.75 -8.61
C PHE A 1159 38.72 10.59 -7.52
N VAL A 1160 38.69 10.10 -6.28
CA VAL A 1160 38.10 10.81 -5.13
C VAL A 1160 38.78 12.16 -4.91
N ARG A 1161 40.12 12.23 -4.94
CA ARG A 1161 40.88 13.46 -4.74
C ARG A 1161 40.50 14.53 -5.78
N GLU A 1162 40.45 14.16 -7.07
CA GLU A 1162 40.12 15.12 -8.13
C GLU A 1162 38.66 15.59 -8.04
N VAL A 1163 37.72 14.68 -7.74
CA VAL A 1163 36.30 15.03 -7.55
C VAL A 1163 36.08 15.91 -6.31
N ARG A 1164 36.74 15.61 -5.18
CA ARG A 1164 36.70 16.46 -3.98
C ARG A 1164 37.25 17.85 -4.26
N ALA A 1165 38.44 17.95 -4.83
CA ALA A 1165 39.08 19.24 -5.15
C ALA A 1165 38.22 20.07 -6.10
N PHE A 1166 37.56 19.44 -7.07
CA PHE A 1166 36.62 20.09 -7.97
C PHE A 1166 35.34 20.55 -7.27
N TRP A 1167 34.74 19.74 -6.39
CA TRP A 1167 33.58 20.18 -5.60
C TRP A 1167 33.92 21.28 -4.59
N GLU A 1168 35.13 21.29 -4.04
CA GLU A 1168 35.63 22.44 -3.26
C GLU A 1168 35.76 23.71 -4.11
N GLU A 1169 36.29 23.61 -5.33
CA GLU A 1169 36.39 24.71 -6.29
C GLU A 1169 35.00 25.26 -6.64
N VAL A 1170 34.01 24.40 -6.87
CA VAL A 1170 32.60 24.77 -7.15
C VAL A 1170 31.91 25.47 -5.98
N ARG A 1171 32.34 25.22 -4.74
CA ARG A 1171 31.78 25.82 -3.50
C ARG A 1171 32.44 27.15 -3.10
N ARG A 1172 33.49 27.58 -3.80
CA ARG A 1172 34.23 28.84 -3.56
C ARG A 1172 33.76 29.93 -4.52
#